data_AF-A0A4Y8ZRI8-F1
#
_entry.id   AF-A0A4Y8ZRI8-F1
#
_cell.length_a   1.000
_cell.length_b   1.000
_cell.length_c   1.000
_cell.angle_alpha   90.00
_cell.angle_beta   90.00
_cell.angle_gamma   90.00
#
_symmetry.space_group_name_H-M   'P 1'
#
loop_
_entity.id
_entity.type
_entity.pdbx_description
1 polymer ?
#
loop_
_entity_poly.entity_id
_entity_poly.type
_entity_poly.pdbx_seq_one_letter_code
_entity_poly.pdbx_strand_id
1 'polypeptide(L)'
;MTYGRERDRRRTITRHAVPPKASLVSPSNLAALRIALERQGPPGTLLVADLWLGAWQGQSLARQFAAQLGLPEPDAVQPLAAPNLRPGATPDYSDTVARVVDAETSGDRLVTAALDNALRLIEAADAEREPAVFVIILPAVDSPGWEREDLLLARFLAEAARDGPHRLVLASFGGGQAPPGWELTPLPARPLPPPPPRPPELLARIPGPISPADAATLAPDARPDEGMLLRGGALLVEPAARQGATPAGAHRAIAAASDGWLRAYALLRHGPTANDVPFLCAEAAQRFAEGGYGIARRLLEAARSAASGVVTPAAVELQLQGMRIALMDFEAAAAAADPDPRLPTALRGVLLQCKAWGLVMTGEAEQAEPRFSAAIELLKSEVPERQFLYLLNIAALNRLRLGRIDDALALECAIEQSLAGLERPDWHLVYINCLNLSRLYRRLGDVERAAAYVDTAFAGTLGLRSVSDLVYRNVCRAQIDCQAARREEAFLGWLRAALHWAAGEVPEALAPRVARAILGAPSAPAPERLAEAVAAALLRQLGAAAKAAGIDEWQEGGEPGRPPVFTGAPDLPPGAIAAGASGWGVLASSAPLAPACRGPEFDRLGAALGGYIGRCAPEAAGAPTYGIDTRGGTELPRTAAELLESGCRYEASSFVFDGRRLTLTDPERRRLRLSRRVRLGDGLDRIARTPHGFEARFKRYRPPYPLDTAALRLLDRIDGGSTVAEVAIDGADLGEQALALLDALEAAAVIKVELG
;
A
#
# COMPACT_ATOMS: atom_id res chain seq x y z
N MET A 1 17.92 9.33 23.73
CA MET A 1 17.80 7.92 23.30
C MET A 1 19.10 7.54 22.61
N THR A 2 20.01 6.91 23.36
CA THR A 2 21.19 6.24 22.84
C THR A 2 20.75 5.08 21.93
N TYR A 3 21.47 4.80 20.84
CA TYR A 3 21.26 3.68 19.91
C TYR A 3 21.52 2.29 20.54
N GLY A 4 21.01 2.06 21.76
CA GLY A 4 20.79 0.74 22.33
C GLY A 4 19.38 0.30 21.99
N ARG A 5 19.10 0.00 20.72
CA ARG A 5 17.97 -0.86 20.38
C ARG A 5 18.53 -2.28 20.39
N GLU A 6 18.09 -3.10 21.33
CA GLU A 6 17.74 -4.47 20.95
C GLU A 6 16.87 -4.31 19.70
N ARG A 7 17.45 -4.52 18.52
CA ARG A 7 16.68 -4.64 17.30
C ARG A 7 15.91 -5.93 17.50
N ASP A 8 14.74 -5.85 18.11
CA ASP A 8 13.75 -6.91 18.02
C ASP A 8 13.64 -7.19 16.54
N ARG A 9 14.13 -8.37 16.14
CA ARG A 9 14.13 -8.79 14.75
C ARG A 9 12.69 -8.69 14.31
N ARG A 10 12.40 -7.76 13.40
CA ARG A 10 11.05 -7.61 12.85
C ARG A 10 10.59 -8.98 12.40
N ARG A 11 9.50 -9.44 12.99
CA ARG A 11 8.91 -10.70 12.59
C ARG A 11 8.56 -10.60 11.12
N THR A 12 8.95 -11.61 10.34
CA THR A 12 8.70 -11.66 8.91
C THR A 12 7.77 -12.83 8.64
N ILE A 13 6.67 -12.58 7.93
CA ILE A 13 5.88 -13.65 7.31
C ILE A 13 6.48 -13.86 5.92
N THR A 14 6.98 -15.08 5.65
CA THR A 14 7.44 -15.44 4.30
C THR A 14 6.21 -15.70 3.43
N ARG A 15 6.07 -15.03 2.29
CA ARG A 15 4.96 -15.27 1.36
C ARG A 15 5.42 -16.17 0.25
N HIS A 16 4.75 -17.31 0.09
CA HIS A 16 5.10 -18.27 -0.94
C HIS A 16 4.17 -18.14 -2.15
N ALA A 17 4.73 -18.32 -3.34
CA ALA A 17 4.01 -18.34 -4.62
C ALA A 17 3.28 -19.68 -4.87
N VAL A 18 2.59 -20.18 -3.85
CA VAL A 18 1.77 -21.40 -3.90
C VAL A 18 0.38 -21.11 -3.33
N PRO A 19 -0.64 -21.93 -3.66
CA PRO A 19 -1.95 -21.82 -3.03
C PRO A 19 -1.87 -21.73 -1.49
N PRO A 20 -2.57 -20.78 -0.85
CA PRO A 20 -2.68 -20.75 0.60
C PRO A 20 -3.31 -22.03 1.13
N LYS A 21 -2.83 -22.48 2.30
CA LYS A 21 -3.29 -23.72 2.94
C LYS A 21 -4.02 -23.40 4.23
N ALA A 22 -5.17 -24.03 4.43
CA ALA A 22 -5.90 -23.95 5.69
C ALA A 22 -6.61 -25.26 6.01
N SER A 23 -6.95 -25.44 7.28
CA SER A 23 -7.84 -26.51 7.70
C SER A 23 -9.29 -26.09 7.48
N LEU A 24 -10.16 -27.01 7.05
CA LEU A 24 -11.59 -26.78 6.87
C LEU A 24 -12.40 -27.66 7.81
N VAL A 25 -13.29 -27.07 8.60
CA VAL A 25 -14.25 -27.79 9.44
C VAL A 25 -15.67 -27.47 8.98
N SER A 26 -16.53 -28.48 8.91
CA SER A 26 -17.94 -28.34 8.53
C SER A 26 -18.86 -28.73 9.70
N PRO A 27 -18.96 -27.88 10.74
CA PRO A 27 -19.75 -28.19 11.92
C PRO A 27 -21.26 -28.08 11.64
N SER A 28 -22.07 -28.87 12.37
CA SER A 28 -23.53 -28.74 12.32
C SER A 28 -24.07 -27.59 13.20
N ASN A 29 -23.29 -27.13 14.17
CA ASN A 29 -23.60 -26.04 15.11
C ASN A 29 -22.33 -25.58 15.86
N LEU A 30 -22.41 -24.50 16.63
CA LEU A 30 -21.30 -23.94 17.41
C LEU A 30 -20.74 -24.93 18.44
N ALA A 31 -21.57 -25.81 19.02
CA ALA A 31 -21.08 -26.83 19.94
C ALA A 31 -20.20 -27.87 19.22
N ALA A 32 -20.59 -28.28 18.01
CA ALA A 32 -19.80 -29.18 17.17
C ALA A 32 -18.51 -28.50 16.70
N LEU A 33 -18.56 -27.20 16.41
CA LEU A 33 -17.36 -26.40 16.13
C LEU A 33 -16.41 -26.41 17.32
N ARG A 34 -16.89 -26.08 18.53
CA ARG A 34 -16.06 -26.06 19.75
C ARG A 34 -15.38 -27.41 19.99
N ILE A 35 -16.12 -28.53 19.92
CA ILE A 35 -15.54 -29.87 20.10
C ILE A 35 -14.48 -30.19 19.03
N ALA A 36 -14.71 -29.77 17.77
CA ALA A 36 -13.74 -29.98 16.70
C ALA A 36 -12.45 -29.17 16.94
N LEU A 37 -12.59 -27.96 17.50
CA LEU A 37 -11.48 -27.05 17.80
C LEU A 37 -10.72 -27.39 19.08
N GLU A 38 -11.36 -27.99 20.09
CA GLU A 38 -10.69 -28.50 21.31
C GLU A 38 -9.56 -29.50 20.99
N ARG A 39 -9.63 -30.17 19.83
CA ARG A 39 -8.58 -31.05 19.32
C ARG A 39 -7.42 -30.31 18.66
N GLN A 40 -7.60 -29.03 18.34
CA GLN A 40 -6.60 -28.16 17.71
C GLN A 40 -5.86 -27.28 18.74
N GLY A 41 -6.46 -27.05 19.91
CA GLY A 41 -5.87 -26.29 21.01
C GLY A 41 -6.83 -26.16 22.20
N PRO A 42 -6.35 -25.76 23.38
CA PRO A 42 -7.20 -25.50 24.53
C PRO A 42 -8.15 -24.30 24.24
N PRO A 43 -9.30 -24.20 24.92
CA PRO A 43 -10.30 -23.16 24.64
C PRO A 43 -9.77 -21.71 24.72
N GLY A 44 -8.74 -21.46 25.53
CA GLY A 44 -8.11 -20.15 25.70
C GLY A 44 -7.32 -19.66 24.49
N THR A 45 -7.01 -20.52 23.51
CA THR A 45 -6.23 -20.17 22.31
C THR A 45 -7.09 -19.90 21.07
N LEU A 46 -8.41 -20.04 21.20
CA LEU A 46 -9.34 -19.87 20.08
C LEU A 46 -9.63 -18.40 19.84
N LEU A 47 -9.37 -17.93 18.63
CA LEU A 47 -9.73 -16.59 18.14
C LEU A 47 -10.71 -16.77 16.99
N VAL A 48 -11.93 -16.25 17.10
CA VAL A 48 -13.00 -16.50 16.12
C VAL A 48 -13.46 -15.22 15.46
N ALA A 49 -13.43 -15.20 14.13
CA ALA A 49 -14.06 -14.18 13.31
C ALA A 49 -15.20 -14.78 12.51
N ASP A 50 -16.25 -13.99 12.31
CA ASP A 50 -17.48 -14.41 11.66
C ASP A 50 -17.87 -13.49 10.52
N LEU A 51 -17.85 -14.07 9.31
CA LEU A 51 -18.24 -13.43 8.06
C LEU A 51 -19.54 -13.98 7.51
N TRP A 52 -20.32 -14.76 8.26
CA TRP A 52 -21.50 -15.48 7.76
C TRP A 52 -22.50 -14.57 7.02
N LEU A 53 -22.75 -13.37 7.55
CA LEU A 53 -23.62 -12.35 6.94
C LEU A 53 -22.86 -11.32 6.08
N GLY A 54 -21.60 -11.59 5.75
CA GLY A 54 -20.65 -10.71 5.06
C GLY A 54 -19.91 -9.75 5.98
N ALA A 55 -18.88 -9.09 5.46
CA ALA A 55 -18.18 -8.01 6.13
C ALA A 55 -18.94 -6.67 5.95
N TRP A 56 -19.20 -5.99 7.06
CA TRP A 56 -19.94 -4.72 7.11
C TRP A 56 -19.09 -3.54 7.61
N GLN A 57 -17.86 -3.82 8.03
CA GLN A 57 -16.83 -2.84 8.36
C GLN A 57 -15.60 -3.10 7.48
N GLY A 58 -14.80 -2.08 7.18
CA GLY A 58 -13.51 -2.33 6.53
C GLY A 58 -12.58 -3.05 7.52
N GLN A 59 -11.82 -4.04 7.01
CA GLN A 59 -10.91 -4.88 7.80
C GLN A 59 -11.65 -5.65 8.92
N SER A 60 -12.83 -6.19 8.61
CA SER A 60 -13.71 -6.87 9.57
C SER A 60 -13.01 -8.01 10.30
N LEU A 61 -12.21 -8.84 9.62
CA LEU A 61 -11.45 -9.92 10.25
C LEU A 61 -10.41 -9.38 11.23
N ALA A 62 -9.65 -8.36 10.84
CA ALA A 62 -8.62 -7.76 11.69
C ALA A 62 -9.24 -7.19 12.98
N ARG A 63 -10.36 -6.46 12.86
CA ARG A 63 -11.10 -5.90 14.00
C ARG A 63 -11.54 -6.98 14.98
N GLN A 64 -12.14 -8.05 14.47
CA GLN A 64 -12.69 -9.12 15.31
C GLN A 64 -11.59 -9.91 16.05
N PHE A 65 -10.45 -10.19 15.40
CA PHE A 65 -9.32 -10.82 16.08
C PHE A 65 -8.60 -9.86 17.04
N ALA A 66 -8.42 -8.60 16.67
CA ALA A 66 -7.80 -7.57 17.51
C ALA A 66 -8.59 -7.39 18.82
N ALA A 67 -9.92 -7.32 18.75
CA ALA A 67 -10.79 -7.20 19.92
C ALA A 67 -10.60 -8.36 20.92
N GLN A 68 -10.47 -9.59 20.42
CA GLN A 68 -10.22 -10.77 21.26
C GLN A 68 -8.84 -10.75 21.91
N LEU A 69 -7.83 -10.22 21.22
CA LEU A 69 -6.47 -10.08 21.73
C LEU A 69 -6.25 -8.80 22.58
N GLY A 70 -7.27 -7.96 22.74
CA GLY A 70 -7.14 -6.69 23.46
C GLY A 70 -6.27 -5.66 22.73
N LEU A 71 -6.14 -5.78 21.41
CA LEU A 71 -5.39 -4.84 20.58
C LEU A 71 -6.27 -3.64 20.18
N PRO A 72 -5.68 -2.45 19.96
CA PRO A 72 -6.39 -1.33 19.33
C PRO A 72 -6.95 -1.72 17.96
N GLU A 73 -8.03 -1.04 17.56
CA GLU A 73 -8.60 -1.22 16.23
C GLU A 73 -7.55 -0.98 15.13
N PRO A 74 -7.68 -1.63 13.96
CA PRO A 74 -6.85 -1.33 12.80
C PRO A 74 -7.02 0.13 12.36
N ASP A 75 -5.91 0.73 11.94
CA ASP A 75 -5.92 2.08 11.37
C ASP A 75 -6.66 2.10 10.03
N ALA A 76 -7.16 3.29 9.66
CA ALA A 76 -7.71 3.50 8.34
C ALA A 76 -6.61 3.34 7.27
N VAL A 77 -6.93 2.65 6.18
CA VAL A 77 -6.02 2.42 5.05
C VAL A 77 -5.73 3.73 4.30
N GLN A 78 -6.70 4.63 4.31
CA GLN A 78 -6.61 5.94 3.68
C GLN A 78 -7.44 6.98 4.42
N PRO A 79 -7.15 8.28 4.23
CA PRO A 79 -7.92 9.34 4.87
C PRO A 79 -9.39 9.31 4.48
N LEU A 80 -10.25 9.76 5.39
CA LEU A 80 -11.69 9.89 5.13
C LEU A 80 -11.92 10.80 3.91
N ALA A 81 -12.69 10.30 2.95
CA ALA A 81 -13.19 11.12 1.85
C ALA A 81 -14.29 12.04 2.40
N ALA A 82 -14.22 13.34 2.12
CA ALA A 82 -15.28 14.26 2.54
C ALA A 82 -16.60 13.85 1.86
N PRO A 83 -17.70 13.58 2.60
CA PRO A 83 -18.99 13.29 2.00
C PRO A 83 -19.55 14.58 1.38
N ASN A 84 -19.24 14.80 0.11
CA ASN A 84 -19.64 15.99 -0.62
C ASN A 84 -21.08 15.85 -1.10
N LEU A 85 -22.03 16.20 -0.22
CA LEU A 85 -23.47 16.25 -0.55
C LEU A 85 -24.07 17.65 -0.49
N ARG A 86 -23.25 18.71 -0.33
CA ARG A 86 -23.79 20.08 -0.30
C ARG A 86 -24.35 20.47 -1.67
N PRO A 87 -25.68 20.72 -1.82
CA PRO A 87 -26.26 21.14 -3.08
C PRO A 87 -25.66 22.48 -3.52
N GLY A 88 -25.15 22.55 -4.75
CA GLY A 88 -24.62 23.80 -5.35
C GLY A 88 -23.14 24.10 -5.09
N ALA A 89 -22.42 23.30 -4.29
CA ALA A 89 -20.97 23.41 -4.17
C ALA A 89 -20.30 22.45 -5.15
N THR A 90 -19.45 22.97 -6.04
CA THR A 90 -18.55 22.15 -6.85
C THR A 90 -17.49 21.56 -5.92
N PRO A 91 -17.39 20.22 -5.78
CA PRO A 91 -16.36 19.65 -4.94
C PRO A 91 -15.00 19.85 -5.60
N ASP A 92 -14.12 20.62 -4.96
CA ASP A 92 -12.70 20.60 -5.28
C ASP A 92 -12.15 19.23 -4.87
N TYR A 93 -11.93 18.37 -5.86
CA TYR A 93 -11.37 17.05 -5.66
C TYR A 93 -9.84 17.03 -5.82
N SER A 94 -9.20 18.17 -6.05
CA SER A 94 -7.76 18.24 -6.37
C SER A 94 -6.90 17.61 -5.27
N ASP A 95 -7.22 17.87 -4.00
CA ASP A 95 -6.54 17.24 -2.85
C ASP A 95 -6.78 15.74 -2.77
N THR A 96 -7.95 15.26 -3.22
CA THR A 96 -8.23 13.83 -3.29
C THR A 96 -7.40 13.17 -4.39
N VAL A 97 -7.31 13.77 -5.58
CA VAL A 97 -6.48 13.24 -6.66
C VAL A 97 -4.99 13.27 -6.27
N ALA A 98 -4.50 14.35 -5.67
CA ALA A 98 -3.13 14.43 -5.16
C ALA A 98 -2.83 13.32 -4.14
N ARG A 99 -3.75 13.09 -3.18
CA ARG A 99 -3.63 11.99 -2.21
C ARG A 99 -3.67 10.61 -2.85
N VAL A 100 -4.52 10.40 -3.87
CA VAL A 100 -4.60 9.13 -4.60
C VAL A 100 -3.31 8.85 -5.37
N VAL A 101 -2.74 9.87 -6.02
CA VAL A 101 -1.44 9.75 -6.72
C VAL A 101 -0.34 9.39 -5.74
N ASP A 102 -0.31 10.02 -4.56
CA ASP A 102 0.66 9.71 -3.52
C ASP A 102 0.45 8.32 -2.90
N ALA A 103 -0.81 7.93 -2.69
CA ALA A 103 -1.17 6.60 -2.20
C ALA A 103 -0.76 5.52 -3.20
N GLU A 104 -1.05 5.70 -4.50
CA GLU A 104 -0.65 4.78 -5.56
C GLU A 104 0.86 4.59 -5.57
N THR A 105 1.65 5.67 -5.52
CA THR A 105 3.11 5.56 -5.53
C THR A 105 3.69 4.95 -4.26
N SER A 106 2.98 5.01 -3.13
CA SER A 106 3.39 4.33 -1.91
C SER A 106 3.21 2.81 -1.98
N GLY A 107 2.46 2.31 -2.97
CA GLY A 107 2.10 0.90 -3.12
C GLY A 107 0.63 0.63 -2.80
N ASP A 108 0.19 -0.62 -2.98
CA ASP A 108 -1.16 -1.04 -2.61
C ASP A 108 -1.32 -1.10 -1.09
N ARG A 109 -1.92 -0.05 -0.53
CA ARG A 109 -2.11 0.11 0.91
C ARG A 109 -3.00 -0.95 1.54
N LEU A 110 -3.90 -1.59 0.79
CA LEU A 110 -4.67 -2.70 1.33
C LEU A 110 -3.77 -3.91 1.62
N VAL A 111 -2.81 -4.17 0.73
CA VAL A 111 -1.86 -5.27 0.88
C VAL A 111 -0.95 -5.02 2.07
N THR A 112 -0.40 -3.81 2.21
CA THR A 112 0.46 -3.46 3.36
C THR A 112 -0.32 -3.49 4.66
N ALA A 113 -1.51 -2.89 4.73
CA ALA A 113 -2.34 -2.89 5.95
C ALA A 113 -2.75 -4.31 6.37
N ALA A 114 -3.11 -5.18 5.42
CA ALA A 114 -3.42 -6.57 5.73
C ALA A 114 -2.21 -7.34 6.28
N LEU A 115 -1.00 -7.10 5.75
CA LEU A 115 0.23 -7.71 6.27
C LEU A 115 0.57 -7.17 7.66
N ASP A 116 0.50 -5.86 7.87
CA ASP A 116 0.77 -5.22 9.16
C ASP A 116 -0.18 -5.74 10.24
N ASN A 117 -1.47 -5.88 9.91
CA ASN A 117 -2.44 -6.49 10.81
C ASN A 117 -2.12 -7.97 11.08
N ALA A 118 -1.72 -8.75 10.07
CA ALA A 118 -1.33 -10.14 10.28
C ALA A 118 -0.13 -10.23 11.25
N LEU A 119 0.90 -9.40 11.05
CA LEU A 119 2.07 -9.33 11.92
C LEU A 119 1.69 -8.94 13.34
N ARG A 120 0.87 -7.90 13.53
CA ARG A 120 0.36 -7.47 14.84
C ARG A 120 -0.41 -8.57 15.56
N LEU A 121 -1.32 -9.27 14.86
CA LEU A 121 -2.11 -10.36 15.44
C LEU A 121 -1.24 -11.54 15.85
N ILE A 122 -0.25 -11.87 15.02
CA ILE A 122 0.65 -13.00 15.22
C ILE A 122 1.65 -12.70 16.36
N GLU A 123 2.17 -11.48 16.45
CA GLU A 123 2.99 -11.01 17.58
C GLU A 123 2.22 -11.05 18.91
N ALA A 124 0.99 -10.56 18.93
CA ALA A 124 0.14 -10.63 20.12
C ALA A 124 -0.19 -12.08 20.50
N ALA A 125 -0.41 -12.97 19.52
CA ALA A 125 -0.63 -14.38 19.77
C ALA A 125 0.61 -15.09 20.34
N ASP A 126 1.82 -14.76 19.88
CA ASP A 126 3.07 -15.31 20.43
C ASP A 126 3.27 -14.94 21.91
N ALA A 127 2.83 -13.75 22.31
CA ALA A 127 2.96 -13.28 23.69
C ALA A 127 2.16 -14.14 24.71
N GLU A 128 1.15 -14.88 24.25
CA GLU A 128 0.27 -15.72 25.07
C GLU A 128 0.88 -17.08 25.45
N ARG A 129 2.11 -17.40 25.00
CA ARG A 129 2.86 -18.65 25.25
C ARG A 129 2.24 -19.94 24.70
N GLU A 130 0.97 -19.94 24.29
CA GLU A 130 0.30 -21.06 23.64
C GLU A 130 -0.04 -20.74 22.17
N PRO A 131 0.02 -21.72 21.25
CA PRO A 131 -0.31 -21.47 19.85
C PRO A 131 -1.78 -21.10 19.65
N ALA A 132 -2.04 -19.89 19.16
CA ALA A 132 -3.37 -19.46 18.74
C ALA A 132 -3.94 -20.29 17.57
N VAL A 133 -5.26 -20.50 17.59
CA VAL A 133 -6.06 -21.06 16.49
C VAL A 133 -7.00 -19.97 15.99
N PHE A 134 -6.67 -19.40 14.83
CA PHE A 134 -7.51 -18.43 14.14
C PHE A 134 -8.62 -19.18 13.39
N VAL A 135 -9.88 -18.88 13.71
CA VAL A 135 -11.06 -19.49 13.12
C VAL A 135 -11.83 -18.45 12.35
N ILE A 136 -12.08 -18.69 11.07
CA ILE A 136 -12.91 -17.82 10.23
C ILE A 136 -14.17 -18.58 9.84
N ILE A 137 -15.34 -18.10 10.27
CA ILE A 137 -16.63 -18.57 9.77
C ILE A 137 -16.85 -17.96 8.39
N LEU A 138 -16.99 -18.85 7.41
CA LEU A 138 -17.08 -18.48 6.00
C LEU A 138 -18.38 -17.71 5.69
N PRO A 139 -18.36 -16.76 4.74
CA PRO A 139 -19.58 -16.11 4.27
C PRO A 139 -20.57 -17.12 3.70
N ALA A 140 -21.86 -16.95 4.00
CA ALA A 140 -22.92 -17.79 3.44
C ALA A 140 -23.06 -17.54 1.92
N VAL A 141 -23.60 -18.53 1.16
CA VAL A 141 -23.82 -18.41 -0.30
C VAL A 141 -24.57 -17.12 -0.68
N ASP A 142 -25.60 -16.76 0.10
CA ASP A 142 -26.48 -15.62 -0.19
C ASP A 142 -26.00 -14.30 0.46
N SER A 143 -24.79 -14.30 1.03
CA SER A 143 -24.18 -13.11 1.62
C SER A 143 -23.31 -12.37 0.60
N PRO A 144 -22.91 -11.10 0.87
CA PRO A 144 -22.03 -10.32 -0.02
C PRO A 144 -20.63 -10.92 -0.30
N GLY A 145 -20.33 -12.11 0.23
CA GLY A 145 -19.07 -12.81 -0.01
C GLY A 145 -17.91 -12.21 0.77
N TRP A 146 -16.70 -12.47 0.27
CA TRP A 146 -15.46 -11.96 0.84
C TRP A 146 -15.14 -10.55 0.37
N GLU A 147 -14.75 -9.68 1.30
CA GLU A 147 -14.10 -8.42 0.96
C GLU A 147 -12.60 -8.64 0.72
N ARG A 148 -11.98 -7.76 -0.09
CA ARG A 148 -10.61 -7.97 -0.59
C ARG A 148 -9.58 -7.92 0.54
N GLU A 149 -9.73 -6.99 1.47
CA GLU A 149 -8.85 -6.80 2.62
C GLU A 149 -8.91 -7.98 3.59
N ASP A 150 -10.09 -8.58 3.77
CA ASP A 150 -10.27 -9.76 4.62
C ASP A 150 -9.63 -11.00 3.97
N LEU A 151 -9.72 -11.16 2.64
CA LEU A 151 -9.01 -12.22 1.91
C LEU A 151 -7.49 -12.08 2.02
N LEU A 152 -6.97 -10.85 1.90
CA LEU A 152 -5.54 -10.57 2.04
C LEU A 152 -5.05 -10.92 3.45
N LEU A 153 -5.79 -10.50 4.49
CA LEU A 153 -5.45 -10.84 5.87
C LEU A 153 -5.48 -12.35 6.11
N ALA A 154 -6.56 -13.02 5.70
CA ALA A 154 -6.69 -14.47 5.84
C ALA A 154 -5.51 -15.19 5.16
N ARG A 155 -5.10 -14.73 3.97
CA ARG A 155 -3.93 -15.26 3.27
C ARG A 155 -2.65 -15.08 4.09
N PHE A 156 -2.37 -13.87 4.60
CA PHE A 156 -1.15 -13.65 5.39
C PHE A 156 -1.15 -14.47 6.69
N LEU A 157 -2.30 -14.67 7.34
CA LEU A 157 -2.44 -15.57 8.47
C LEU A 157 -2.19 -17.05 8.08
N ALA A 158 -2.63 -17.47 6.89
CA ALA A 158 -2.36 -18.81 6.37
C ALA A 158 -0.85 -19.03 6.13
N GLU A 159 -0.16 -18.04 5.56
CA GLU A 159 1.29 -18.07 5.36
C GLU A 159 2.04 -18.07 6.70
N ALA A 160 1.61 -17.26 7.68
CA ALA A 160 2.17 -17.27 9.03
C ALA A 160 1.97 -18.64 9.74
N ALA A 161 0.82 -19.27 9.53
CA ALA A 161 0.51 -20.59 10.08
C ALA A 161 1.31 -21.73 9.41
N ARG A 162 1.75 -21.55 8.15
CA ARG A 162 2.58 -22.54 7.44
C ARG A 162 3.96 -22.69 8.09
N ASP A 163 4.58 -21.56 8.40
CA ASP A 163 5.97 -21.51 8.90
C ASP A 163 6.02 -21.39 10.44
N GLY A 164 4.87 -21.32 11.11
CA GLY A 164 4.73 -21.03 12.54
C GLY A 164 3.93 -22.07 13.35
N PRO A 165 3.83 -21.86 14.67
CA PRO A 165 3.10 -22.76 15.56
C PRO A 165 1.57 -22.58 15.47
N HIS A 166 1.09 -21.41 15.03
CA HIS A 166 -0.33 -21.10 14.93
C HIS A 166 -1.05 -21.89 13.84
N ARG A 167 -2.39 -21.89 13.90
CA ARG A 167 -3.24 -22.56 12.91
C ARG A 167 -4.32 -21.63 12.39
N LEU A 168 -4.67 -21.81 11.12
CA LEU A 168 -5.83 -21.17 10.49
C LEU A 168 -6.87 -22.25 10.13
N VAL A 169 -8.08 -22.08 10.66
CA VAL A 169 -9.22 -22.97 10.45
C VAL A 169 -10.36 -22.17 9.82
N LEU A 170 -10.88 -22.66 8.69
CA LEU A 170 -12.08 -22.15 8.06
C LEU A 170 -13.27 -23.00 8.51
N ALA A 171 -14.36 -22.37 8.94
CA ALA A 171 -15.57 -23.05 9.40
C ALA A 171 -16.75 -22.81 8.45
N SER A 172 -17.34 -23.89 7.93
CA SER A 172 -18.46 -23.84 6.98
C SER A 172 -19.74 -24.43 7.58
N PHE A 173 -20.78 -23.62 7.75
CA PHE A 173 -22.07 -24.04 8.31
C PHE A 173 -23.09 -24.36 7.20
N GLY A 174 -22.88 -25.47 6.48
CA GLY A 174 -23.86 -25.95 5.50
C GLY A 174 -24.02 -25.05 4.26
N GLY A 175 -22.93 -24.50 3.74
CA GLY A 175 -22.94 -23.65 2.53
C GLY A 175 -21.99 -22.45 2.57
N GLY A 176 -20.97 -22.46 3.45
CA GLY A 176 -19.98 -21.38 3.48
C GLY A 176 -19.13 -21.34 2.20
N GLN A 177 -18.88 -20.14 1.68
CA GLN A 177 -18.04 -19.90 0.51
C GLN A 177 -16.57 -19.85 0.92
N ALA A 178 -15.83 -20.90 0.56
CA ALA A 178 -14.39 -20.94 0.73
C ALA A 178 -13.70 -19.89 -0.17
N PRO A 179 -12.55 -19.32 0.26
CA PRO A 179 -11.73 -18.50 -0.61
C PRO A 179 -11.34 -19.26 -1.89
N PRO A 180 -11.45 -18.63 -3.08
CA PRO A 180 -11.11 -19.29 -4.34
C PRO A 180 -9.61 -19.59 -4.41
N GLY A 181 -9.26 -20.77 -4.93
CA GLY A 181 -7.87 -21.17 -5.17
C GLY A 181 -7.08 -21.61 -3.94
N TRP A 182 -7.74 -21.83 -2.79
CA TRP A 182 -7.09 -22.33 -1.58
C TRP A 182 -7.08 -23.86 -1.52
N GLU A 183 -6.01 -24.42 -0.94
CA GLU A 183 -5.90 -25.84 -0.63
C GLU A 183 -6.42 -26.09 0.79
N LEU A 184 -7.53 -26.83 0.90
CA LEU A 184 -8.23 -27.04 2.17
C LEU A 184 -8.12 -28.48 2.66
N THR A 185 -7.57 -28.66 3.86
CA THR A 185 -7.48 -29.97 4.51
C THR A 185 -8.68 -30.17 5.43
N PRO A 186 -9.56 -31.14 5.17
CA PRO A 186 -10.75 -31.36 6.00
C PRO A 186 -10.35 -31.83 7.40
N LEU A 187 -10.99 -31.24 8.42
CA LEU A 187 -10.93 -31.67 9.81
C LEU A 187 -12.17 -32.49 10.17
N PRO A 188 -12.02 -33.56 10.96
CA PRO A 188 -13.15 -34.38 11.38
C PRO A 188 -14.06 -33.59 12.33
N ALA A 189 -15.30 -33.35 11.91
CA ALA A 189 -16.36 -32.84 12.78
C ALA A 189 -17.29 -33.99 13.17
N ARG A 190 -17.56 -34.16 14.47
CA ARG A 190 -18.59 -35.11 14.92
C ARG A 190 -19.95 -34.43 14.74
N PRO A 191 -20.89 -35.02 13.99
CA PRO A 191 -22.23 -34.49 13.94
C PRO A 191 -22.85 -34.56 15.33
N LEU A 192 -23.26 -33.41 15.84
CA LEU A 192 -24.09 -33.31 17.03
C LEU A 192 -25.53 -33.04 16.60
N PRO A 193 -26.53 -33.57 17.33
CA PRO A 193 -27.91 -33.16 17.11
C PRO A 193 -28.01 -31.63 17.22
N PRO A 194 -28.80 -30.98 16.36
CA PRO A 194 -28.98 -29.54 16.43
C PRO A 194 -29.57 -29.20 17.82
N PRO A 195 -28.95 -28.27 18.58
CA PRO A 195 -29.58 -27.78 19.79
C PRO A 195 -30.92 -27.12 19.44
N PRO A 196 -31.91 -27.08 20.35
CA PRO A 196 -33.09 -26.26 20.15
C PRO A 196 -32.64 -24.80 20.02
N PRO A 197 -32.89 -24.12 18.89
CA PRO A 197 -32.53 -22.72 18.76
C PRO A 197 -33.45 -21.89 19.63
N ARG A 198 -32.91 -20.88 20.31
CA ARG A 198 -33.56 -19.56 20.50
C ARG A 198 -32.59 -18.56 21.15
N PRO A 199 -31.57 -18.07 20.42
CA PRO A 199 -31.09 -16.73 20.72
C PRO A 199 -32.25 -15.73 20.52
N PRO A 200 -32.22 -14.56 21.19
CA PRO A 200 -33.16 -13.49 20.97
C PRO A 200 -33.20 -13.17 19.48
N GLU A 201 -34.41 -13.06 18.94
CA GLU A 201 -34.67 -13.00 17.50
C GLU A 201 -33.93 -11.84 16.80
N LEU A 202 -33.57 -10.79 17.55
CA LEU A 202 -32.78 -9.64 17.09
C LEU A 202 -31.28 -9.95 16.99
N LEU A 203 -30.69 -10.63 17.98
CA LEU A 203 -29.24 -10.92 18.00
C LEU A 203 -28.84 -11.86 16.84
N ALA A 204 -29.71 -12.79 16.47
CA ALA A 204 -29.51 -13.65 15.31
C ALA A 204 -29.46 -12.91 13.95
N ARG A 205 -29.76 -11.60 13.93
CA ARG A 205 -29.70 -10.77 12.72
C ARG A 205 -28.47 -9.88 12.66
N ILE A 206 -27.61 -9.90 13.68
CA ILE A 206 -26.41 -9.06 13.70
C ILE A 206 -25.25 -9.77 12.97
N PRO A 207 -24.55 -9.10 12.04
CA PRO A 207 -23.33 -9.63 11.43
C PRO A 207 -22.17 -9.74 12.43
N GLY A 208 -21.40 -10.82 12.32
CA GLY A 208 -20.20 -11.02 13.14
C GLY A 208 -20.47 -11.35 14.63
N PRO A 209 -19.41 -11.38 15.45
CA PRO A 209 -19.52 -11.45 16.90
C PRO A 209 -20.12 -10.15 17.47
N ILE A 210 -21.03 -10.30 18.42
CA ILE A 210 -21.79 -9.18 18.98
C ILE A 210 -21.06 -8.63 20.20
N SER A 211 -20.77 -7.34 20.21
CA SER A 211 -20.10 -6.72 21.36
C SER A 211 -20.99 -6.75 22.61
N PRO A 212 -20.43 -6.73 23.83
CA PRO A 212 -21.24 -6.62 25.05
C PRO A 212 -22.18 -5.42 25.07
N ALA A 213 -21.76 -4.29 24.49
CA ALA A 213 -22.56 -3.06 24.42
C ALA A 213 -23.76 -3.21 23.47
N ASP A 214 -23.54 -3.81 22.29
CA ASP A 214 -24.62 -4.06 21.33
C ASP A 214 -25.61 -5.10 21.85
N ALA A 215 -25.10 -6.16 22.50
CA ALA A 215 -25.94 -7.18 23.12
C ALA A 215 -26.84 -6.59 24.22
N ALA A 216 -26.27 -5.79 25.13
CA ALA A 216 -27.03 -5.12 26.18
C ALA A 216 -28.08 -4.14 25.64
N THR A 217 -27.81 -3.49 24.51
CA THR A 217 -28.72 -2.53 23.88
C THR A 217 -29.88 -3.22 23.15
N LEU A 218 -29.59 -4.29 22.39
CA LEU A 218 -30.55 -4.91 21.48
C LEU A 218 -31.31 -6.08 22.11
N ALA A 219 -30.74 -6.71 23.15
CA ALA A 219 -31.37 -7.80 23.88
C ALA A 219 -30.86 -7.82 25.34
N PRO A 220 -31.33 -6.90 26.20
CA PRO A 220 -30.89 -6.80 27.60
C PRO A 220 -31.17 -8.07 28.42
N ASP A 221 -32.15 -8.87 28.01
CA ASP A 221 -32.52 -10.13 28.65
C ASP A 221 -31.78 -11.36 28.06
N ALA A 222 -30.87 -11.15 27.10
CA ALA A 222 -30.10 -12.23 26.49
C ALA A 222 -29.20 -12.93 27.52
N ARG A 223 -29.21 -14.26 27.49
CA ARG A 223 -28.40 -15.07 28.41
C ARG A 223 -27.10 -15.53 27.75
N PRO A 224 -25.98 -15.62 28.50
CA PRO A 224 -24.70 -16.06 27.94
C PRO A 224 -24.70 -17.47 27.32
N ASP A 225 -25.65 -18.34 27.70
CA ASP A 225 -25.80 -19.70 27.16
C ASP A 225 -26.49 -19.74 25.79
N GLU A 226 -26.97 -18.60 25.27
CA GLU A 226 -27.61 -18.47 23.95
C GLU A 226 -26.62 -18.39 22.77
N GLY A 227 -25.31 -18.39 23.06
CA GLY A 227 -24.24 -18.39 22.07
C GLY A 227 -22.90 -18.87 22.63
N MET A 228 -21.83 -18.68 21.87
CA MET A 228 -20.47 -18.96 22.32
C MET A 228 -19.80 -17.65 22.75
N LEU A 229 -19.46 -17.53 24.04
CA LEU A 229 -18.72 -16.39 24.55
C LEU A 229 -17.27 -16.45 24.05
N LEU A 230 -16.85 -15.42 23.34
CA LEU A 230 -15.50 -15.25 22.85
C LEU A 230 -14.62 -14.52 23.87
N ARG A 231 -13.31 -14.59 23.65
CA ARG A 231 -12.36 -13.74 24.36
C ARG A 231 -12.72 -12.26 24.15
N GLY A 232 -12.54 -11.42 25.17
CA GLY A 232 -13.00 -10.02 25.13
C GLY A 232 -14.52 -9.84 25.35
N GLY A 233 -15.27 -10.92 25.60
CA GLY A 233 -16.66 -10.87 26.03
C GLY A 233 -17.70 -10.76 24.91
N ALA A 234 -17.27 -10.77 23.65
CA ALA A 234 -18.20 -10.78 22.52
C ALA A 234 -18.98 -12.10 22.44
N LEU A 235 -20.25 -12.03 22.04
CA LEU A 235 -21.12 -13.19 21.88
C LEU A 235 -21.17 -13.62 20.41
N LEU A 236 -20.75 -14.85 20.12
CA LEU A 236 -20.95 -15.45 18.81
C LEU A 236 -22.28 -16.21 18.78
N VAL A 237 -23.20 -15.73 17.94
CA VAL A 237 -24.50 -16.38 17.72
C VAL A 237 -24.41 -17.41 16.60
N GLU A 238 -25.13 -18.53 16.76
CA GLU A 238 -25.19 -19.64 15.81
C GLU A 238 -25.46 -19.17 14.36
N PRO A 239 -24.55 -19.43 13.39
CA PRO A 239 -24.76 -19.07 11.99
C PRO A 239 -26.07 -19.62 11.39
N ALA A 240 -26.45 -20.86 11.76
CA ALA A 240 -27.70 -21.46 11.31
C ALA A 240 -28.95 -20.73 11.84
N ALA A 241 -28.89 -20.11 13.03
CA ALA A 241 -30.02 -19.32 13.56
C ALA A 241 -30.27 -18.03 12.76
N ARG A 242 -29.31 -17.64 11.91
CA ARG A 242 -29.42 -16.47 11.02
C ARG A 242 -30.17 -16.80 9.74
N GLN A 243 -30.40 -18.08 9.45
CA GLN A 243 -31.20 -18.55 8.32
C GLN A 243 -32.68 -18.62 8.73
N GLY A 244 -33.55 -17.83 8.08
CA GLY A 244 -34.99 -17.87 8.32
C GLY A 244 -35.71 -16.56 8.00
N ALA A 245 -37.05 -16.63 7.95
CA ALA A 245 -37.88 -15.44 7.79
C ALA A 245 -37.58 -14.43 8.90
N THR A 246 -37.28 -13.19 8.51
CA THR A 246 -37.03 -12.12 9.47
C THR A 246 -38.38 -11.57 9.93
N PRO A 247 -38.60 -11.39 11.25
CA PRO A 247 -39.80 -10.74 11.73
C PRO A 247 -40.00 -9.38 11.09
N ALA A 248 -41.27 -9.03 10.85
CA ALA A 248 -41.62 -7.70 10.39
C ALA A 248 -41.07 -6.66 11.40
N GLY A 249 -40.11 -5.84 10.95
CA GLY A 249 -39.56 -4.75 11.74
C GLY A 249 -38.27 -5.03 12.53
N ALA A 250 -37.71 -6.25 12.53
CA ALA A 250 -36.47 -6.53 13.26
C ALA A 250 -35.30 -5.63 12.84
N HIS A 251 -35.06 -5.48 11.53
CA HIS A 251 -34.05 -4.56 11.02
C HIS A 251 -34.40 -3.08 11.27
N ARG A 252 -35.68 -2.73 11.38
CA ARG A 252 -36.07 -1.36 11.78
C ARG A 252 -35.70 -1.09 13.24
N ALA A 253 -35.92 -2.07 14.12
CA ALA A 253 -35.53 -1.97 15.53
C ALA A 253 -34.00 -1.84 15.67
N ILE A 254 -33.22 -2.64 14.94
CA ILE A 254 -31.75 -2.51 14.91
C ILE A 254 -31.33 -1.12 14.40
N ALA A 255 -31.89 -0.66 13.28
CA ALA A 255 -31.55 0.66 12.74
C ALA A 255 -31.89 1.82 13.68
N ALA A 256 -32.90 1.66 14.54
CA ALA A 256 -33.32 2.68 15.52
C ALA A 256 -32.50 2.65 16.81
N ALA A 257 -31.94 1.49 17.17
CA ALA A 257 -31.21 1.27 18.42
C ALA A 257 -29.68 1.26 18.25
N SER A 258 -29.17 1.45 17.02
CA SER A 258 -27.75 1.36 16.71
C SER A 258 -27.28 2.54 15.87
N ASP A 259 -25.97 2.79 15.92
CA ASP A 259 -25.28 3.82 15.15
C ASP A 259 -24.27 3.20 14.17
N GLY A 260 -23.75 4.02 13.25
CA GLY A 260 -22.66 3.64 12.35
C GLY A 260 -22.95 2.42 11.47
N TRP A 261 -22.00 1.48 11.44
CA TRP A 261 -22.03 0.34 10.52
C TRP A 261 -23.24 -0.58 10.73
N LEU A 262 -23.71 -0.76 11.98
CA LEU A 262 -24.82 -1.65 12.28
C LEU A 262 -26.15 -1.06 11.84
N ARG A 263 -26.32 0.26 11.96
CA ARG A 263 -27.44 0.99 11.36
C ARG A 263 -27.41 0.90 9.84
N ALA A 264 -26.24 1.06 9.21
CA ALA A 264 -26.09 0.95 7.77
C ALA A 264 -26.49 -0.45 7.25
N TYR A 265 -26.02 -1.51 7.92
CA TYR A 265 -26.45 -2.88 7.68
C TYR A 265 -27.97 -3.01 7.72
N ALA A 266 -28.57 -2.53 8.81
CA ALA A 266 -29.98 -2.67 9.06
C ALA A 266 -30.82 -1.93 7.99
N LEU A 267 -30.44 -0.69 7.63
CA LEU A 267 -31.06 0.09 6.55
C LEU A 267 -31.05 -0.65 5.20
N LEU A 268 -29.92 -1.26 4.83
CA LEU A 268 -29.83 -2.02 3.58
C LEU A 268 -30.75 -3.24 3.56
N ARG A 269 -31.05 -3.83 4.71
CA ARG A 269 -31.93 -5.01 4.80
C ARG A 269 -33.42 -4.68 4.79
N HIS A 270 -33.85 -3.52 5.28
CA HIS A 270 -35.27 -3.14 5.30
C HIS A 270 -35.67 -2.08 4.27
N GLY A 271 -34.71 -1.54 3.51
CA GLY A 271 -34.94 -0.56 2.45
C GLY A 271 -34.75 0.88 2.93
N PRO A 272 -33.68 1.58 2.51
CA PRO A 272 -33.45 2.97 2.91
C PRO A 272 -34.44 3.92 2.23
N THR A 273 -34.69 5.06 2.88
CA THR A 273 -35.52 6.16 2.38
C THR A 273 -34.66 7.34 1.93
N ALA A 274 -35.28 8.35 1.31
CA ALA A 274 -34.59 9.58 0.90
C ALA A 274 -33.89 10.29 2.07
N ASN A 275 -34.40 10.17 3.30
CA ASN A 275 -33.81 10.77 4.50
C ASN A 275 -32.53 10.06 4.95
N ASP A 276 -32.32 8.81 4.52
CA ASP A 276 -31.15 8.00 4.89
C ASP A 276 -29.95 8.22 3.97
N VAL A 277 -30.15 8.88 2.81
CA VAL A 277 -29.12 9.09 1.79
C VAL A 277 -27.86 9.78 2.35
N PRO A 278 -27.94 10.87 3.14
CA PRO A 278 -26.75 11.50 3.68
C PRO A 278 -25.97 10.59 4.64
N PHE A 279 -26.68 9.82 5.47
CA PHE A 279 -26.09 8.87 6.38
C PHE A 279 -25.36 7.75 5.63
N LEU A 280 -26.01 7.14 4.63
CA LEU A 280 -25.40 6.07 3.84
C LEU A 280 -24.16 6.55 3.07
N CYS A 281 -24.15 7.79 2.57
CA CYS A 281 -22.95 8.35 1.91
C CYS A 281 -21.80 8.57 2.90
N ALA A 282 -22.09 9.04 4.11
CA ALA A 282 -21.09 9.21 5.16
C ALA A 282 -20.50 7.85 5.60
N GLU A 283 -21.36 6.85 5.82
CA GLU A 283 -20.92 5.49 6.13
C GLU A 283 -20.13 4.87 4.98
N ALA A 284 -20.52 5.10 3.72
CA ALA A 284 -19.75 4.63 2.58
C ALA A 284 -18.35 5.26 2.54
N ALA A 285 -18.22 6.56 2.79
CA ALA A 285 -16.93 7.24 2.87
C ALA A 285 -16.05 6.67 4.00
N GLN A 286 -16.65 6.36 5.15
CA GLN A 286 -15.95 5.74 6.28
C GLN A 286 -15.48 4.32 5.94
N ARG A 287 -16.35 3.48 5.38
CA ARG A 287 -15.98 2.11 4.96
C ARG A 287 -14.90 2.13 3.87
N PHE A 288 -14.97 3.07 2.93
CA PHE A 288 -13.95 3.26 1.92
C PHE A 288 -12.61 3.66 2.54
N ALA A 289 -12.59 4.53 3.54
CA ALA A 289 -11.37 4.91 4.27
C ALA A 289 -10.74 3.72 5.01
N GLU A 290 -11.57 2.84 5.57
CA GLU A 290 -11.14 1.61 6.24
C GLU A 290 -10.64 0.53 5.28
N GLY A 291 -10.84 0.66 3.96
CA GLY A 291 -10.48 -0.35 2.97
C GLY A 291 -11.62 -1.27 2.51
N GLY A 292 -12.79 -1.16 3.13
CA GLY A 292 -14.01 -1.92 2.81
C GLY A 292 -14.69 -1.42 1.55
N TYR A 293 -14.03 -1.63 0.41
CA TYR A 293 -14.43 -1.05 -0.88
C TYR A 293 -15.73 -1.62 -1.43
N GLY A 294 -15.95 -2.94 -1.32
CA GLY A 294 -17.17 -3.58 -1.80
C GLY A 294 -18.38 -3.13 -1.00
N ILE A 295 -18.26 -3.07 0.33
CA ILE A 295 -19.34 -2.56 1.19
C ILE A 295 -19.62 -1.06 0.95
N ALA A 296 -18.58 -0.22 0.82
CA ALA A 296 -18.75 1.19 0.49
C ALA A 296 -19.56 1.40 -0.81
N ARG A 297 -19.25 0.61 -1.84
CA ARG A 297 -19.98 0.61 -3.11
C ARG A 297 -21.46 0.25 -2.93
N ARG A 298 -21.76 -0.84 -2.21
CA ARG A 298 -23.13 -1.28 -1.93
C ARG A 298 -23.94 -0.21 -1.18
N LEU A 299 -23.31 0.48 -0.23
CA LEU A 299 -23.94 1.59 0.51
C LEU A 299 -24.31 2.76 -0.42
N LEU A 300 -23.42 3.17 -1.33
CA LEU A 300 -23.71 4.23 -2.30
C LEU A 300 -24.75 3.81 -3.34
N GLU A 301 -24.76 2.55 -3.80
CA GLU A 301 -25.78 2.04 -4.72
C GLU A 301 -27.17 2.07 -4.08
N ALA A 302 -27.27 1.69 -2.80
CA ALA A 302 -28.50 1.80 -2.02
C ALA A 302 -28.92 3.26 -1.83
N ALA A 303 -27.97 4.14 -1.48
CA ALA A 303 -28.22 5.57 -1.34
C ALA A 303 -28.71 6.21 -2.64
N ARG A 304 -28.11 5.87 -3.78
CA ARG A 304 -28.50 6.36 -5.10
C ARG A 304 -29.91 5.91 -5.47
N SER A 305 -30.27 4.67 -5.12
CA SER A 305 -31.60 4.11 -5.39
C SER A 305 -32.70 4.73 -4.51
N ALA A 306 -32.37 5.13 -3.27
CA ALA A 306 -33.29 5.81 -2.37
C ALA A 306 -33.39 7.33 -2.62
N ALA A 307 -32.43 7.91 -3.34
CA ALA A 307 -32.40 9.34 -3.63
C ALA A 307 -33.56 9.78 -4.55
N SER A 308 -34.07 10.98 -4.29
CA SER A 308 -35.16 11.60 -5.06
C SER A 308 -34.66 12.82 -5.86
N GLY A 309 -35.39 13.17 -6.92
CA GLY A 309 -35.03 14.29 -7.81
C GLY A 309 -33.90 13.94 -8.78
N VAL A 310 -33.30 14.95 -9.42
CA VAL A 310 -32.23 14.76 -10.43
C VAL A 310 -30.84 15.00 -9.82
N VAL A 311 -30.70 15.96 -8.91
CA VAL A 311 -29.39 16.39 -8.37
C VAL A 311 -28.83 15.40 -7.34
N THR A 312 -29.65 14.96 -6.38
CA THR A 312 -29.21 14.05 -5.30
C THR A 312 -28.64 12.73 -5.82
N PRO A 313 -29.33 11.94 -6.68
CA PRO A 313 -28.74 10.71 -7.22
C PRO A 313 -27.47 10.96 -8.03
N ALA A 314 -27.36 12.10 -8.73
CA ALA A 314 -26.15 12.48 -9.47
C ALA A 314 -24.98 12.83 -8.54
N ALA A 315 -25.24 13.44 -7.38
CA ALA A 315 -24.21 13.68 -6.35
C ALA A 315 -23.71 12.37 -5.72
N VAL A 316 -24.61 11.39 -5.50
CA VAL A 316 -24.22 10.04 -5.06
C VAL A 316 -23.42 9.32 -6.15
N GLU A 317 -23.82 9.42 -7.42
CA GLU A 317 -23.06 8.86 -8.55
C GLU A 317 -21.67 9.48 -8.65
N LEU A 318 -21.52 10.77 -8.38
CA LEU A 318 -20.20 11.42 -8.38
C LEU A 318 -19.27 10.81 -7.32
N GLN A 319 -19.77 10.54 -6.10
CA GLN A 319 -18.99 9.84 -5.07
C GLN A 319 -18.62 8.42 -5.51
N LEU A 320 -19.57 7.70 -6.13
CA LEU A 320 -19.35 6.36 -6.66
C LEU A 320 -18.28 6.33 -7.76
N GLN A 321 -18.31 7.30 -8.68
CA GLN A 321 -17.28 7.49 -9.71
C GLN A 321 -15.91 7.79 -9.12
N GLY A 322 -15.85 8.65 -8.10
CA GLY A 322 -14.62 8.94 -7.36
C GLY A 322 -13.98 7.66 -6.77
N MET A 323 -14.80 6.80 -6.15
CA MET A 323 -14.34 5.50 -5.64
C MET A 323 -13.88 4.57 -6.76
N ARG A 324 -14.64 4.42 -7.85
CA ARG A 324 -14.27 3.58 -9.00
C ARG A 324 -12.90 3.97 -9.57
N ILE A 325 -12.69 5.27 -9.79
CA ILE A 325 -11.42 5.80 -10.31
C ILE A 325 -10.28 5.57 -9.32
N ALA A 326 -10.48 5.85 -8.04
CA ALA A 326 -9.46 5.63 -7.00
C ALA A 326 -9.06 4.16 -6.87
N LEU A 327 -9.99 3.24 -7.13
CA LEU A 327 -9.76 1.78 -7.11
C LEU A 327 -9.30 1.22 -8.46
N MET A 328 -9.11 2.07 -9.47
CA MET A 328 -8.83 1.67 -10.84
C MET A 328 -9.89 0.74 -11.47
N ASP A 329 -11.13 0.76 -10.97
CA ASP A 329 -12.29 0.08 -11.56
C ASP A 329 -12.83 0.90 -12.75
N PHE A 330 -11.97 1.03 -13.76
CA PHE A 330 -12.24 1.87 -14.94
C PHE A 330 -13.36 1.30 -15.82
N GLU A 331 -13.56 -0.02 -15.80
CA GLU A 331 -14.69 -0.68 -16.48
C GLU A 331 -16.03 -0.21 -15.89
N ALA A 332 -16.18 -0.22 -14.57
CA ALA A 332 -17.40 0.28 -13.93
C ALA A 332 -17.57 1.80 -14.11
N ALA A 333 -16.47 2.56 -14.16
CA ALA A 333 -16.52 4.00 -14.44
C ALA A 333 -17.00 4.27 -15.88
N ALA A 334 -16.49 3.53 -16.87
CA ALA A 334 -16.88 3.63 -18.28
C ALA A 334 -18.35 3.25 -18.52
N ALA A 335 -18.83 2.21 -17.82
CA ALA A 335 -20.17 1.67 -17.96
C ALA A 335 -21.28 2.58 -17.38
N ALA A 336 -20.93 3.65 -16.67
CA ALA A 336 -21.92 4.56 -16.11
C ALA A 336 -22.72 5.31 -17.19
N ALA A 337 -23.97 5.66 -16.86
CA ALA A 337 -24.82 6.43 -17.76
C ALA A 337 -24.27 7.84 -17.99
N ASP A 338 -24.58 8.44 -19.15
CA ASP A 338 -24.29 9.86 -19.35
C ASP A 338 -25.16 10.71 -18.40
N PRO A 339 -24.62 11.83 -17.87
CA PRO A 339 -25.35 12.66 -16.93
C PRO A 339 -26.52 13.40 -17.58
N ASP A 340 -27.61 13.57 -16.84
CA ASP A 340 -28.82 14.28 -17.28
C ASP A 340 -28.48 15.74 -17.69
N PRO A 341 -28.92 16.21 -18.87
CA PRO A 341 -28.67 17.58 -19.34
C PRO A 341 -29.19 18.69 -18.42
N ARG A 342 -30.15 18.39 -17.54
CA ARG A 342 -30.76 19.32 -16.57
C ARG A 342 -29.91 19.51 -15.30
N LEU A 343 -28.83 18.75 -15.15
CA LEU A 343 -27.93 18.90 -14.01
C LEU A 343 -27.21 20.25 -14.03
N PRO A 344 -26.83 20.79 -12.85
CA PRO A 344 -25.93 21.94 -12.79
C PRO A 344 -24.65 21.72 -13.60
N THR A 345 -24.20 22.77 -14.31
CA THR A 345 -23.07 22.76 -15.26
C THR A 345 -21.86 22.00 -14.70
N ALA A 346 -21.41 22.38 -13.50
CA ALA A 346 -20.21 21.80 -12.91
C ALA A 346 -20.38 20.32 -12.56
N LEU A 347 -21.51 19.93 -11.96
CA LEU A 347 -21.80 18.52 -11.64
C LEU A 347 -21.87 17.66 -12.91
N ARG A 348 -22.52 18.16 -13.95
CA ARG A 348 -22.58 17.50 -15.26
C ARG A 348 -21.19 17.35 -15.88
N GLY A 349 -20.39 18.42 -15.85
CA GLY A 349 -19.03 18.43 -16.38
C GLY A 349 -18.12 17.39 -15.69
N VAL A 350 -18.15 17.32 -14.36
CA VAL A 350 -17.33 16.35 -13.62
C VAL A 350 -17.79 14.91 -13.85
N LEU A 351 -19.10 14.64 -13.92
CA LEU A 351 -19.59 13.29 -14.26
C LEU A 351 -19.19 12.86 -15.68
N LEU A 352 -19.23 13.78 -16.65
CA LEU A 352 -18.71 13.53 -18.01
C LEU A 352 -17.21 13.22 -17.99
N GLN A 353 -16.43 13.98 -17.21
CA GLN A 353 -15.00 13.74 -17.03
C GLN A 353 -14.74 12.35 -16.43
N CYS A 354 -15.43 11.96 -15.35
CA CYS A 354 -15.25 10.66 -14.71
C CYS A 354 -15.52 9.50 -15.69
N LYS A 355 -16.61 9.58 -16.44
CA LYS A 355 -16.93 8.58 -17.47
C LYS A 355 -15.90 8.56 -18.59
N ALA A 356 -15.48 9.73 -19.09
CA ALA A 356 -14.46 9.85 -20.12
C ALA A 356 -13.13 9.26 -19.65
N TRP A 357 -12.78 9.43 -18.37
CA TRP A 357 -11.63 8.79 -17.75
C TRP A 357 -11.76 7.26 -17.75
N GLY A 358 -12.91 6.70 -17.34
CA GLY A 358 -13.16 5.26 -17.47
C GLY A 358 -12.93 4.76 -18.90
N LEU A 359 -13.57 5.41 -19.88
CA LEU A 359 -13.49 5.04 -21.30
C LEU A 359 -12.06 5.09 -21.86
N VAL A 360 -11.26 6.12 -21.56
CA VAL A 360 -9.88 6.18 -22.06
C VAL A 360 -9.00 5.08 -21.45
N MET A 361 -9.27 4.69 -20.20
CA MET A 361 -8.51 3.64 -19.50
C MET A 361 -8.90 2.22 -19.94
N THR A 362 -10.13 2.02 -20.44
CA THR A 362 -10.59 0.76 -21.06
C THR A 362 -10.28 0.65 -22.55
N GLY A 363 -9.65 1.68 -23.14
CA GLY A 363 -9.23 1.68 -24.56
C GLY A 363 -10.29 2.23 -25.52
N GLU A 364 -11.38 2.81 -25.03
CA GLU A 364 -12.49 3.38 -25.81
C GLU A 364 -12.29 4.88 -26.07
N ALA A 365 -11.10 5.26 -26.54
CA ALA A 365 -10.68 6.66 -26.67
C ALA A 365 -11.58 7.53 -27.58
N GLU A 366 -12.14 6.94 -28.64
CA GLU A 366 -13.07 7.62 -29.55
C GLU A 366 -14.38 8.01 -28.84
N GLN A 367 -14.87 7.18 -27.92
CA GLN A 367 -16.07 7.47 -27.13
C GLN A 367 -15.78 8.46 -25.99
N ALA A 368 -14.56 8.44 -25.44
CA ALA A 368 -14.14 9.37 -24.40
C ALA A 368 -14.03 10.81 -24.93
N GLU A 369 -13.59 10.97 -26.18
CA GLU A 369 -13.27 12.26 -26.79
C GLU A 369 -14.41 13.31 -26.76
N PRO A 370 -15.64 13.04 -27.24
CA PRO A 370 -16.73 14.01 -27.16
C PRO A 370 -17.10 14.37 -25.72
N ARG A 371 -16.90 13.44 -24.77
CA ARG A 371 -17.18 13.68 -23.34
C ARG A 371 -16.11 14.56 -22.69
N PHE A 372 -14.83 14.35 -23.02
CA PHE A 372 -13.76 15.26 -22.61
C PHE A 372 -13.96 16.67 -23.17
N SER A 373 -14.28 16.78 -24.46
CA SER A 373 -14.56 18.08 -25.08
C SER A 373 -15.71 18.82 -24.37
N ALA A 374 -16.81 18.12 -24.10
CA ALA A 374 -17.92 18.68 -23.33
C ALA A 374 -17.53 19.05 -21.89
N ALA A 375 -16.77 18.20 -21.19
CA ALA A 375 -16.31 18.48 -19.83
C ALA A 375 -15.39 19.71 -19.78
N ILE A 376 -14.46 19.86 -20.74
CA ILE A 376 -13.56 21.02 -20.82
C ILE A 376 -14.37 22.31 -20.99
N GLU A 377 -15.33 22.34 -21.91
CA GLU A 377 -16.16 23.52 -22.14
C GLU A 377 -17.01 23.89 -20.93
N LEU A 378 -17.56 22.88 -20.24
CA LEU A 378 -18.39 23.10 -19.04
C LEU A 378 -17.56 23.52 -17.83
N LEU A 379 -16.30 23.08 -17.70
CA LEU A 379 -15.54 23.25 -16.46
C LEU A 379 -14.50 24.38 -16.50
N LYS A 380 -14.05 24.85 -17.67
CA LYS A 380 -12.96 25.84 -17.81
C LYS A 380 -13.09 27.12 -16.97
N SER A 381 -14.30 27.52 -16.60
CA SER A 381 -14.57 28.71 -15.77
C SER A 381 -15.39 28.40 -14.51
N GLU A 382 -15.70 27.13 -14.26
CA GLU A 382 -16.55 26.67 -13.15
C GLU A 382 -15.76 25.99 -12.03
N VAL A 383 -14.51 25.60 -12.28
CA VAL A 383 -13.65 24.91 -11.30
C VAL A 383 -12.34 25.66 -11.07
N PRO A 384 -11.69 25.47 -9.90
CA PRO A 384 -10.35 25.98 -9.67
C PRO A 384 -9.35 25.52 -10.73
N GLU A 385 -8.37 26.36 -11.04
CA GLU A 385 -7.33 26.09 -12.06
C GLU A 385 -6.67 24.73 -11.87
N ARG A 386 -6.29 24.38 -10.63
CA ARG A 386 -5.70 23.09 -10.28
C ARG A 386 -6.57 21.90 -10.70
N GLN A 387 -7.88 21.97 -10.47
CA GLN A 387 -8.83 20.93 -10.85
C GLN A 387 -8.94 20.80 -12.38
N PHE A 388 -8.93 21.95 -13.07
CA PHE A 388 -8.95 22.00 -14.53
C PHE A 388 -7.68 21.40 -15.15
N LEU A 389 -6.50 21.62 -14.56
CA LEU A 389 -5.25 21.02 -15.02
C LEU A 389 -5.27 19.47 -14.94
N TYR A 390 -5.89 18.88 -13.91
CA TYR A 390 -6.10 17.43 -13.86
C TYR A 390 -7.01 16.91 -14.98
N LEU A 391 -8.05 17.65 -15.35
CA LEU A 391 -8.90 17.32 -16.49
C LEU A 391 -8.10 17.36 -17.80
N LEU A 392 -7.30 18.41 -18.01
CA LEU A 392 -6.45 18.52 -19.20
C LEU A 392 -5.43 17.38 -19.29
N ASN A 393 -4.87 16.95 -18.16
CA ASN A 393 -3.89 15.86 -18.12
C ASN A 393 -4.48 14.53 -18.61
N ILE A 394 -5.66 14.15 -18.14
CA ILE A 394 -6.31 12.92 -18.62
C ILE A 394 -6.84 13.06 -20.05
N ALA A 395 -7.26 14.26 -20.47
CA ALA A 395 -7.63 14.53 -21.86
C ALA A 395 -6.42 14.40 -22.80
N ALA A 396 -5.22 14.83 -22.39
CA ALA A 396 -3.98 14.65 -23.15
C ALA A 396 -3.65 13.16 -23.36
N LEU A 397 -3.88 12.32 -22.35
CA LEU A 397 -3.78 10.87 -22.52
C LEU A 397 -4.76 10.35 -23.58
N ASN A 398 -5.99 10.87 -23.64
CA ASN A 398 -6.95 10.51 -24.68
C ASN A 398 -6.47 10.87 -26.08
N ARG A 399 -5.95 12.09 -26.28
CA ARG A 399 -5.34 12.53 -27.54
C ARG A 399 -4.22 11.58 -27.98
N LEU A 400 -3.37 11.19 -27.05
CA LEU A 400 -2.30 10.22 -27.31
C LEU A 400 -2.83 8.84 -27.75
N ARG A 401 -3.93 8.37 -27.13
CA ARG A 401 -4.57 7.09 -27.50
C ARG A 401 -5.22 7.13 -28.88
N LEU A 402 -5.70 8.29 -29.31
CA LEU A 402 -6.20 8.54 -30.67
C LEU A 402 -5.08 8.72 -31.71
N GLY A 403 -3.81 8.59 -31.33
CA GLY A 403 -2.67 8.82 -32.21
C GLY A 403 -2.38 10.29 -32.50
N ARG A 404 -3.06 11.23 -31.84
CA ARG A 404 -2.88 12.69 -31.99
C ARG A 404 -1.77 13.16 -31.05
N ILE A 405 -0.53 12.80 -31.38
CA ILE A 405 0.64 13.04 -30.51
C ILE A 405 0.89 14.54 -30.32
N ASP A 406 0.76 15.34 -31.38
CA ASP A 406 0.98 16.79 -31.31
C ASP A 406 -0.06 17.49 -30.42
N ASP A 407 -1.33 17.10 -30.52
CA ASP A 407 -2.39 17.61 -29.63
C ASP A 407 -2.13 17.25 -28.17
N ALA A 408 -1.69 16.01 -27.91
CA ALA A 408 -1.33 15.57 -26.57
C ALA A 408 -0.15 16.37 -26.00
N LEU A 409 0.87 16.61 -26.82
CA LEU A 409 2.05 17.40 -26.45
C LEU A 409 1.68 18.86 -26.19
N ALA A 410 0.85 19.46 -27.04
CA ALA A 410 0.38 20.83 -26.86
C ALA A 410 -0.37 21.01 -25.53
N LEU A 411 -1.23 20.06 -25.16
CA LEU A 411 -1.93 20.07 -23.87
C LEU A 411 -0.96 19.94 -22.69
N GLU A 412 0.00 19.00 -22.73
CA GLU A 412 0.97 18.83 -21.64
C GLU A 412 1.93 20.03 -21.51
N CYS A 413 2.34 20.66 -22.61
CA CYS A 413 3.12 21.90 -22.57
C CYS A 413 2.31 23.08 -22.00
N ALA A 414 1.01 23.17 -22.32
CA ALA A 414 0.14 24.18 -21.72
C ALA A 414 -0.04 23.97 -20.20
N ILE A 415 -0.13 22.71 -19.75
CA ILE A 415 -0.13 22.38 -18.33
C ILE A 415 1.19 22.82 -17.69
N GLU A 416 2.35 22.46 -18.27
CA GLU A 416 3.67 22.86 -17.77
C GLU A 416 3.79 24.38 -17.62
N GLN A 417 3.37 25.14 -18.64
CA GLN A 417 3.38 26.61 -18.60
C GLN A 417 2.50 27.17 -17.49
N SER A 418 1.32 26.58 -17.27
CA SER A 418 0.42 26.99 -16.19
C SER A 418 1.04 26.69 -14.82
N LEU A 419 1.67 25.53 -14.65
CA LEU A 419 2.37 25.14 -13.43
C LEU A 419 3.55 26.06 -13.11
N ALA A 420 4.30 26.51 -14.13
CA ALA A 420 5.41 27.45 -13.98
C ALA A 420 4.95 28.84 -13.50
N GLY A 421 3.68 29.20 -13.75
CA GLY A 421 3.08 30.47 -13.31
C GLY A 421 2.54 30.47 -11.87
N LEU A 422 2.50 29.31 -11.19
CA LEU A 422 1.98 29.22 -9.83
C LEU A 422 2.94 29.83 -8.81
N GLU A 423 2.42 30.57 -7.82
CA GLU A 423 3.21 31.11 -6.70
C GLU A 423 3.92 29.99 -5.92
N ARG A 424 3.29 28.81 -5.86
CA ARG A 424 3.82 27.62 -5.21
C ARG A 424 3.73 26.42 -6.15
N PRO A 425 4.80 25.62 -6.28
CA PRO A 425 4.75 24.41 -7.09
C PRO A 425 3.67 23.44 -6.61
N ASP A 426 2.87 22.95 -7.55
CA ASP A 426 2.07 21.74 -7.34
C ASP A 426 2.93 20.53 -7.70
N TRP A 427 3.63 19.99 -6.71
CA TRP A 427 4.55 18.86 -6.89
C TRP A 427 3.87 17.59 -7.44
N HIS A 428 2.56 17.42 -7.23
CA HIS A 428 1.79 16.30 -7.77
C HIS A 428 1.58 16.46 -9.27
N LEU A 429 1.09 17.62 -9.71
CA LEU A 429 0.89 17.90 -11.13
C LEU A 429 2.21 17.96 -11.89
N VAL A 430 3.27 18.55 -11.31
CA VAL A 430 4.62 18.55 -11.89
C VAL A 430 5.09 17.11 -12.13
N TYR A 431 4.95 16.22 -11.15
CA TYR A 431 5.33 14.81 -11.31
C TYR A 431 4.58 14.12 -12.45
N ILE A 432 3.25 14.27 -12.51
CA ILE A 432 2.41 13.61 -13.51
C ILE A 432 2.71 14.16 -14.92
N ASN A 433 2.74 15.48 -15.06
CA ASN A 433 3.02 16.16 -16.32
C ASN A 433 4.42 15.80 -16.85
N CYS A 434 5.45 15.80 -16.01
CA CYS A 434 6.80 15.39 -16.40
C CYS A 434 6.84 13.93 -16.90
N LEU A 435 6.17 12.99 -16.23
CA LEU A 435 6.13 11.59 -16.72
C LEU A 435 5.35 11.45 -18.05
N ASN A 436 4.35 12.29 -18.28
CA ASN A 436 3.63 12.33 -19.55
C ASN A 436 4.48 12.93 -20.67
N LEU A 437 5.13 14.07 -20.43
CA LEU A 437 6.07 14.70 -21.36
C LEU A 437 7.24 13.77 -21.69
N SER A 438 7.81 13.10 -20.69
CA SER A 438 8.86 12.09 -20.90
C SER A 438 8.43 11.02 -21.90
N ARG A 439 7.22 10.47 -21.70
CA ARG A 439 6.65 9.45 -22.59
C ARG A 439 6.36 9.97 -24.00
N LEU A 440 5.91 11.21 -24.14
CA LEU A 440 5.66 11.84 -25.45
C LEU A 440 6.96 12.09 -26.21
N TYR A 441 7.96 12.72 -25.57
CA TYR A 441 9.26 12.94 -26.18
C TYR A 441 9.97 11.64 -26.55
N ARG A 442 9.84 10.61 -25.72
CA ARG A 442 10.35 9.27 -26.05
C ARG A 442 9.72 8.70 -27.32
N ARG A 443 8.40 8.88 -27.52
CA ARG A 443 7.72 8.46 -28.75
C ARG A 443 8.14 9.28 -29.97
N LEU A 444 8.51 10.55 -29.78
CA LEU A 444 9.04 11.42 -30.83
C LEU A 444 10.53 11.17 -31.11
N GLY A 445 11.20 10.31 -30.35
CA GLY A 445 12.63 10.00 -30.49
C GLY A 445 13.57 10.96 -29.79
N ASP A 446 13.07 11.99 -29.09
CA ASP A 446 13.87 12.92 -28.29
C ASP A 446 14.16 12.32 -26.90
N VAL A 447 15.12 11.40 -26.87
CA VAL A 447 15.50 10.65 -25.67
C VAL A 447 16.15 11.53 -24.59
N GLU A 448 16.78 12.63 -24.97
CA GLU A 448 17.44 13.55 -24.02
C GLU A 448 16.41 14.39 -23.26
N ARG A 449 15.40 14.95 -23.95
CA ARG A 449 14.28 15.60 -23.25
C ARG A 449 13.51 14.58 -22.42
N ALA A 450 13.25 13.39 -22.96
CA ALA A 450 12.56 12.35 -22.23
C ALA A 450 13.27 12.02 -20.90
N ALA A 451 14.59 11.94 -20.93
CA ALA A 451 15.44 11.78 -19.76
C ALA A 451 15.30 12.95 -18.76
N ALA A 452 15.46 14.19 -19.22
CA ALA A 452 15.37 15.37 -18.37
C ALA A 452 14.03 15.46 -17.61
N TYR A 453 12.92 15.11 -18.27
CA TYR A 453 11.61 15.05 -17.62
C TYR A 453 11.50 13.92 -16.59
N VAL A 454 12.13 12.76 -16.79
CA VAL A 454 12.18 11.73 -15.74
C VAL A 454 12.90 12.26 -14.50
N ASP A 455 14.05 12.92 -14.66
CA ASP A 455 14.75 13.48 -13.50
C ASP A 455 13.92 14.53 -12.79
N THR A 456 13.25 15.41 -13.54
CA THR A 456 12.40 16.46 -12.97
C THR A 456 11.22 15.86 -12.21
N ALA A 457 10.56 14.83 -12.75
CA ALA A 457 9.49 14.13 -12.05
C ALA A 457 9.97 13.61 -10.68
N PHE A 458 11.08 12.88 -10.66
CA PHE A 458 11.59 12.27 -9.42
C PHE A 458 12.40 13.23 -8.54
N ALA A 459 12.62 14.49 -8.94
CA ALA A 459 13.25 15.51 -8.11
C ALA A 459 12.35 15.90 -6.93
N GLY A 460 11.03 15.92 -7.13
CA GLY A 460 10.04 16.18 -6.08
C GLY A 460 9.95 15.09 -5.01
N THR A 461 10.55 13.92 -5.26
CA THR A 461 10.56 12.77 -4.34
C THR A 461 11.95 12.41 -3.85
N LEU A 462 12.99 13.15 -4.26
CA LEU A 462 14.37 12.89 -3.87
C LEU A 462 14.51 12.96 -2.33
N GLY A 463 15.05 11.91 -1.70
CA GLY A 463 15.11 11.81 -0.25
C GLY A 463 13.82 11.32 0.43
N LEU A 464 12.78 11.00 -0.36
CA LEU A 464 11.46 10.55 0.12
C LEU A 464 10.93 9.33 -0.65
N ARG A 465 11.73 8.77 -1.58
CA ARG A 465 11.26 7.72 -2.50
C ARG A 465 10.85 6.46 -1.75
N SER A 466 9.66 5.97 -2.07
CA SER A 466 9.25 4.60 -1.75
C SER A 466 10.05 3.60 -2.60
N VAL A 467 9.97 2.30 -2.26
CA VAL A 467 10.52 1.23 -3.10
C VAL A 467 9.92 1.30 -4.51
N SER A 468 8.61 1.56 -4.64
CA SER A 468 7.95 1.75 -5.93
C SER A 468 8.57 2.90 -6.74
N ASP A 469 8.90 4.04 -6.11
CA ASP A 469 9.58 5.15 -6.79
C ASP A 469 10.99 4.78 -7.24
N LEU A 470 11.76 4.10 -6.38
CA LEU A 470 13.12 3.65 -6.68
C LEU A 470 13.13 2.67 -7.86
N VAL A 471 12.22 1.69 -7.87
CA VAL A 471 12.04 0.76 -8.97
C VAL A 471 11.60 1.53 -10.23
N TYR A 472 10.57 2.36 -10.13
CA TYR A 472 9.97 3.01 -11.31
C TYR A 472 10.91 3.98 -12.00
N ARG A 473 11.65 4.79 -11.22
CA ARG A 473 12.66 5.70 -11.77
C ARG A 473 13.70 4.94 -12.58
N ASN A 474 14.23 3.85 -12.01
CA ASN A 474 15.25 3.04 -12.67
C ASN A 474 14.70 2.32 -13.92
N VAL A 475 13.45 1.85 -13.89
CA VAL A 475 12.76 1.29 -15.07
C VAL A 475 12.58 2.33 -16.18
N CYS A 476 12.09 3.53 -15.85
CA CYS A 476 11.93 4.61 -16.82
C CYS A 476 13.26 4.99 -17.47
N ARG A 477 14.33 5.08 -16.68
CA ARG A 477 15.69 5.36 -17.16
C ARG A 477 16.22 4.27 -18.06
N ALA A 478 16.15 3.02 -17.62
CA ALA A 478 16.63 1.88 -18.39
C ALA A 478 15.92 1.78 -19.76
N GLN A 479 14.61 2.04 -19.82
CA GLN A 479 13.86 2.07 -21.09
C GLN A 479 14.36 3.18 -22.04
N ILE A 480 14.65 4.37 -21.52
CA ILE A 480 15.20 5.48 -22.31
C ILE A 480 16.61 5.13 -22.81
N ASP A 481 17.45 4.56 -21.94
CA ASP A 481 18.82 4.19 -22.27
C ASP A 481 18.89 3.04 -23.28
N CYS A 482 17.94 2.09 -23.22
CA CYS A 482 17.75 1.09 -24.27
C CYS A 482 17.49 1.75 -25.64
N GLN A 483 16.59 2.73 -25.69
CA GLN A 483 16.25 3.43 -26.93
C GLN A 483 17.38 4.32 -27.44
N ALA A 484 18.14 4.93 -26.54
CA ALA A 484 19.33 5.72 -26.84
C ALA A 484 20.58 4.87 -27.17
N ALA A 485 20.46 3.53 -27.18
CA ALA A 485 21.56 2.59 -27.35
C ALA A 485 22.71 2.73 -26.31
N ARG A 486 22.42 3.31 -25.13
CA ARG A 486 23.33 3.39 -23.98
C ARG A 486 23.25 2.08 -23.19
N ARG A 487 23.82 1.01 -23.78
CA ARG A 487 23.60 -0.39 -23.38
C ARG A 487 24.00 -0.69 -21.93
N GLU A 488 25.15 -0.19 -21.48
CA GLU A 488 25.63 -0.40 -20.12
C GLU A 488 24.75 0.30 -19.08
N GLU A 489 24.40 1.57 -19.32
CA GLU A 489 23.48 2.32 -18.45
C GLU A 489 22.09 1.69 -18.39
N ALA A 490 21.61 1.15 -19.51
CA ALA A 490 20.36 0.41 -19.54
C ALA A 490 20.42 -0.83 -18.63
N PHE A 491 21.49 -1.62 -18.70
CA PHE A 491 21.70 -2.75 -17.80
C PHE A 491 21.77 -2.30 -16.33
N LEU A 492 22.55 -1.28 -16.01
CA LEU A 492 22.68 -0.75 -14.65
C LEU A 492 21.35 -0.20 -14.10
N GLY A 493 20.51 0.40 -14.96
CA GLY A 493 19.16 0.80 -14.60
C GLY A 493 18.27 -0.39 -14.24
N TRP A 494 18.26 -1.44 -15.07
CA TRP A 494 17.52 -2.67 -14.76
C TRP A 494 18.05 -3.38 -13.51
N LEU A 495 19.37 -3.38 -13.29
CA LEU A 495 20.01 -3.98 -12.12
C LEU A 495 19.55 -3.29 -10.84
N ARG A 496 19.60 -1.96 -10.81
CA ARG A 496 19.12 -1.18 -9.66
C ARG A 496 17.64 -1.41 -9.39
N ALA A 497 16.81 -1.42 -10.44
CA ALA A 497 15.39 -1.73 -10.29
C ALA A 497 15.17 -3.11 -9.67
N ALA A 498 15.93 -4.13 -10.11
CA ALA A 498 15.81 -5.48 -9.59
C ALA A 498 16.35 -5.64 -8.14
N LEU A 499 17.41 -4.92 -7.77
CA LEU A 499 17.93 -4.92 -6.40
C LEU A 499 16.91 -4.30 -5.42
N HIS A 500 16.33 -3.15 -5.77
CA HIS A 500 15.28 -2.53 -4.95
C HIS A 500 14.03 -3.41 -4.86
N TRP A 501 13.66 -4.04 -5.97
CA TRP A 501 12.54 -4.99 -6.02
C TRP A 501 12.78 -6.20 -5.11
N ALA A 502 13.93 -6.85 -5.23
CA ALA A 502 14.27 -8.04 -4.46
C ALA A 502 14.38 -7.75 -2.96
N ALA A 503 14.80 -6.52 -2.59
CA ALA A 503 14.86 -6.05 -1.21
C ALA A 503 13.53 -5.49 -0.67
N GLY A 504 12.47 -5.45 -1.48
CA GLY A 504 11.17 -4.95 -1.06
C GLY A 504 10.55 -5.82 0.03
N GLU A 505 10.13 -5.20 1.15
CA GLU A 505 9.48 -5.90 2.26
C GLU A 505 8.14 -6.51 1.86
N VAL A 506 7.40 -5.84 0.97
CA VAL A 506 6.08 -6.26 0.48
C VAL A 506 6.01 -6.15 -1.06
N PRO A 507 6.67 -7.04 -1.82
CA PRO A 507 6.67 -7.00 -3.29
C PRO A 507 5.26 -7.04 -3.89
N GLU A 508 4.31 -7.69 -3.22
CA GLU A 508 2.90 -7.80 -3.61
C GLU A 508 2.15 -6.45 -3.56
N ALA A 509 2.72 -5.45 -2.88
CA ALA A 509 2.18 -4.10 -2.78
C ALA A 509 2.79 -3.13 -3.81
N LEU A 510 3.51 -3.61 -4.83
CA LEU A 510 4.06 -2.72 -5.86
C LEU A 510 2.96 -1.86 -6.48
N ALA A 511 3.23 -0.56 -6.62
CA ALA A 511 2.32 0.38 -7.27
C ALA A 511 1.87 -0.15 -8.66
N PRO A 512 0.56 -0.23 -8.96
CA PRO A 512 0.06 -0.83 -10.20
C PRO A 512 0.63 -0.22 -11.49
N ARG A 513 0.87 1.10 -11.53
CA ARG A 513 1.57 1.74 -12.67
C ARG A 513 2.99 1.22 -12.88
N VAL A 514 3.72 0.89 -11.81
CA VAL A 514 5.10 0.41 -11.87
C VAL A 514 5.11 -1.03 -12.35
N ALA A 515 4.22 -1.86 -11.80
CA ALA A 515 3.99 -3.22 -12.30
C ALA A 515 3.70 -3.24 -13.81
N ARG A 516 2.75 -2.42 -14.28
CA ARG A 516 2.44 -2.29 -15.71
C ARG A 516 3.64 -1.84 -16.55
N ALA A 517 4.44 -0.90 -16.04
CA ALA A 517 5.63 -0.41 -16.74
C ALA A 517 6.71 -1.49 -16.91
N ILE A 518 6.88 -2.37 -15.92
CA ILE A 518 7.81 -3.51 -15.98
C ILE A 518 7.27 -4.62 -16.88
N LEU A 519 5.99 -4.97 -16.71
CA LEU A 519 5.35 -6.08 -17.41
C LEU A 519 5.02 -5.75 -18.88
N GLY A 520 4.90 -4.47 -19.22
CA GLY A 520 4.43 -4.03 -20.54
C GLY A 520 2.95 -4.36 -20.79
N ALA A 521 2.16 -4.54 -19.73
CA ALA A 521 0.76 -4.98 -19.77
C ALA A 521 -0.24 -3.84 -19.45
N PRO A 522 -1.48 -3.89 -19.97
CA PRO A 522 -2.49 -2.86 -19.70
C PRO A 522 -2.98 -2.87 -18.25
N SER A 523 -2.98 -4.03 -17.60
CA SER A 523 -3.38 -4.24 -16.20
C SER A 523 -2.27 -4.94 -15.42
N ALA A 524 -2.20 -4.67 -14.12
CA ALA A 524 -1.34 -5.42 -13.21
C ALA A 524 -2.01 -6.76 -12.84
N PRO A 525 -1.24 -7.84 -12.65
CA PRO A 525 -1.74 -9.08 -12.08
C PRO A 525 -2.33 -8.85 -10.68
N ALA A 526 -3.19 -9.77 -10.25
CA ALA A 526 -3.64 -9.80 -8.86
C ALA A 526 -2.45 -9.99 -7.89
N PRO A 527 -2.52 -9.46 -6.66
CA PRO A 527 -1.39 -9.44 -5.71
C PRO A 527 -0.70 -10.80 -5.51
N GLU A 528 -1.45 -11.90 -5.55
CA GLU A 528 -0.94 -13.27 -5.40
C GLU A 528 -0.02 -13.74 -6.51
N ARG A 529 -0.11 -13.15 -7.71
CA ARG A 529 0.74 -13.47 -8.85
C ARG A 529 1.73 -12.35 -9.18
N LEU A 530 1.61 -11.21 -8.53
CA LEU A 530 2.36 -10.00 -8.86
C LEU A 530 3.87 -10.21 -8.67
N ALA A 531 4.26 -10.81 -7.54
CA ALA A 531 5.68 -10.99 -7.19
C ALA A 531 6.43 -11.81 -8.26
N GLU A 532 5.88 -12.97 -8.62
CA GLU A 532 6.44 -13.87 -9.64
C GLU A 532 6.44 -13.23 -11.04
N ALA A 533 5.34 -12.59 -11.43
CA ALA A 533 5.24 -11.96 -12.75
C ALA A 533 6.28 -10.85 -12.95
N VAL A 534 6.47 -10.00 -11.93
CA VAL A 534 7.45 -8.91 -11.94
C VAL A 534 8.87 -9.46 -11.90
N ALA A 535 9.15 -10.46 -11.05
CA ALA A 535 10.48 -11.08 -10.99
C ALA A 535 10.89 -11.70 -12.34
N ALA A 536 9.98 -12.45 -12.98
CA ALA A 536 10.22 -13.03 -14.30
C ALA A 536 10.46 -11.96 -15.36
N ALA A 537 9.73 -10.84 -15.32
CA ALA A 537 9.92 -9.74 -16.25
C ALA A 537 11.25 -9.03 -16.05
N LEU A 538 11.65 -8.75 -14.80
CA LEU A 538 12.95 -8.14 -14.50
C LEU A 538 14.11 -9.05 -14.92
N LEU A 539 14.01 -10.36 -14.68
CA LEU A 539 15.02 -11.33 -15.13
C LEU A 539 15.20 -11.28 -16.65
N ARG A 540 14.10 -11.27 -17.41
CA ARG A 540 14.14 -11.15 -18.88
C ARG A 540 14.76 -9.82 -19.35
N GLN A 541 14.38 -8.70 -18.74
CA GLN A 541 14.91 -7.38 -19.12
C GLN A 541 16.40 -7.28 -18.81
N LEU A 542 16.85 -7.82 -17.67
CA LEU A 542 18.27 -7.90 -17.31
C LEU A 542 19.06 -8.76 -18.29
N GLY A 543 18.57 -9.96 -18.62
CA GLY A 543 19.22 -10.84 -19.60
C GLY A 543 19.35 -10.18 -20.97
N ALA A 544 18.29 -9.51 -21.45
CA ALA A 544 18.32 -8.78 -22.71
C ALA A 544 19.32 -7.60 -22.69
N ALA A 545 19.32 -6.80 -21.61
CA ALA A 545 20.20 -5.66 -21.46
C ALA A 545 21.67 -6.08 -21.32
N ALA A 546 21.96 -7.13 -20.54
CA ALA A 546 23.30 -7.68 -20.39
C ALA A 546 23.86 -8.19 -21.72
N LYS A 547 23.05 -8.95 -22.48
CA LYS A 547 23.43 -9.41 -23.82
C LYS A 547 23.71 -8.26 -24.77
N ALA A 548 22.90 -7.20 -24.74
CA ALA A 548 23.10 -6.03 -25.59
C ALA A 548 24.39 -5.26 -25.21
N ALA A 549 24.71 -5.21 -23.92
CA ALA A 549 25.91 -4.56 -23.38
C ALA A 549 27.19 -5.40 -23.49
N GLY A 550 27.08 -6.72 -23.69
CA GLY A 550 28.24 -7.62 -23.69
C GLY A 550 28.77 -7.92 -22.28
N ILE A 551 27.87 -8.01 -21.29
CA ILE A 551 28.22 -8.26 -19.88
C ILE A 551 28.18 -9.78 -19.64
N ASP A 552 29.34 -10.43 -19.74
CA ASP A 552 29.51 -11.87 -19.59
C ASP A 552 29.33 -12.34 -18.13
N GLU A 553 29.50 -11.43 -17.17
CA GLU A 553 29.25 -11.67 -15.75
C GLU A 553 27.77 -11.85 -15.44
N TRP A 554 26.86 -11.51 -16.35
CA TRP A 554 25.44 -11.83 -16.17
C TRP A 554 25.14 -13.22 -16.70
N GLN A 555 24.56 -14.06 -15.84
CA GLN A 555 24.03 -15.36 -16.25
C GLN A 555 22.63 -15.49 -15.69
N GLU A 556 21.68 -15.84 -16.57
CA GLU A 556 20.36 -16.29 -16.12
C GLU A 556 20.59 -17.55 -15.29
N GLY A 557 20.35 -17.47 -13.98
CA GLY A 557 20.76 -18.51 -13.04
C GLY A 557 20.25 -19.91 -13.39
N GLY A 558 21.02 -20.94 -13.04
CA GLY A 558 20.54 -22.33 -12.98
C GLY A 558 19.62 -22.56 -11.77
N GLU A 559 18.95 -23.71 -11.68
CA GLU A 559 18.10 -24.04 -10.53
C GLU A 559 18.89 -23.89 -9.21
N PRO A 560 18.55 -22.93 -8.35
CA PRO A 560 19.32 -22.70 -7.13
C PRO A 560 18.92 -23.73 -6.06
N GLY A 561 19.90 -24.30 -5.36
CA GLY A 561 19.64 -25.07 -4.14
C GLY A 561 19.02 -24.20 -3.02
N ARG A 562 19.58 -23.00 -2.79
CA ARG A 562 19.01 -21.98 -1.89
C ARG A 562 19.49 -20.59 -2.32
N PRO A 563 18.65 -19.73 -2.92
CA PRO A 563 19.08 -18.40 -3.37
C PRO A 563 19.27 -17.46 -2.17
N PRO A 564 20.13 -16.43 -2.32
CA PRO A 564 20.37 -15.45 -1.27
C PRO A 564 19.12 -14.59 -1.03
N VAL A 565 19.02 -14.04 0.18
CA VAL A 565 17.94 -13.13 0.57
C VAL A 565 18.38 -11.69 0.32
N PHE A 566 17.51 -10.89 -0.26
CA PHE A 566 17.69 -9.44 -0.37
C PHE A 566 16.75 -8.75 0.62
N THR A 567 17.24 -7.73 1.32
CA THR A 567 16.46 -6.97 2.32
C THR A 567 16.92 -5.52 2.38
N GLY A 568 16.22 -4.66 3.12
CA GLY A 568 16.71 -3.34 3.47
C GLY A 568 17.97 -3.41 4.34
N ALA A 569 18.94 -2.52 4.09
CA ALA A 569 20.16 -2.41 4.91
C ALA A 569 19.91 -2.29 6.43
N PRO A 570 18.86 -1.59 6.93
CA PRO A 570 18.55 -1.54 8.36
C PRO A 570 18.26 -2.89 9.02
N ASP A 571 17.89 -3.92 8.25
CA ASP A 571 17.57 -5.26 8.78
C ASP A 571 18.81 -6.15 8.93
N LEU A 572 19.95 -5.73 8.37
CA LEU A 572 21.19 -6.48 8.49
C LEU A 572 21.82 -6.37 9.88
N PRO A 573 22.42 -7.45 10.40
CA PRO A 573 23.30 -7.35 11.55
C PRO A 573 24.60 -6.59 11.20
N PRO A 574 25.28 -6.00 12.21
CA PRO A 574 26.59 -5.38 12.02
C PRO A 574 27.64 -6.34 11.44
N GLY A 575 28.70 -5.80 10.84
CA GLY A 575 29.84 -6.57 10.36
C GLY A 575 29.72 -7.08 8.91
N ALA A 576 28.68 -6.70 8.18
CA ALA A 576 28.55 -6.97 6.74
C ALA A 576 29.74 -6.42 5.92
N ILE A 577 29.97 -6.92 4.71
CA ILE A 577 30.95 -6.39 3.76
C ILE A 577 30.22 -5.40 2.85
N ALA A 578 30.69 -4.16 2.76
CA ALA A 578 30.19 -3.22 1.76
C ALA A 578 30.89 -3.49 0.42
N ALA A 579 30.16 -3.92 -0.60
CA ALA A 579 30.71 -4.32 -1.90
C ALA A 579 29.98 -3.64 -3.05
N GLY A 580 30.69 -3.22 -4.09
CA GLY A 580 30.08 -2.60 -5.26
C GLY A 580 31.04 -2.30 -6.39
N ALA A 581 30.51 -1.67 -7.42
CA ALA A 581 31.23 -1.19 -8.59
C ALA A 581 30.62 0.13 -9.08
N SER A 582 31.19 0.75 -10.11
CA SER A 582 30.55 1.91 -10.73
C SER A 582 29.10 1.60 -11.12
N GLY A 583 28.15 2.37 -10.57
CA GLY A 583 26.73 2.23 -10.85
C GLY A 583 25.91 1.40 -9.85
N TRP A 584 26.53 0.65 -8.92
CA TRP A 584 25.81 -0.13 -7.91
C TRP A 584 26.65 -0.49 -6.66
N GLY A 585 25.97 -0.81 -5.55
CA GLY A 585 26.61 -1.22 -4.31
C GLY A 585 25.61 -1.82 -3.33
N VAL A 586 26.09 -2.77 -2.51
CA VAL A 586 25.31 -3.58 -1.57
C VAL A 586 26.08 -3.84 -0.28
N LEU A 587 25.38 -4.33 0.74
CA LEU A 587 25.98 -4.85 1.97
C LEU A 587 25.79 -6.38 2.01
N ALA A 588 26.86 -7.15 1.97
CA ALA A 588 26.82 -8.61 2.01
C ALA A 588 27.03 -9.13 3.43
N SER A 589 26.08 -9.91 3.95
CA SER A 589 26.11 -10.45 5.31
C SER A 589 26.19 -11.97 5.31
N SER A 590 27.02 -12.52 6.20
CA SER A 590 27.10 -13.97 6.46
C SER A 590 25.93 -14.50 7.29
N ALA A 591 25.12 -13.61 7.87
CA ALA A 591 23.96 -14.00 8.66
C ALA A 591 22.76 -14.32 7.75
N PRO A 592 22.19 -15.54 7.82
CA PRO A 592 20.99 -15.86 7.05
C PRO A 592 19.77 -15.16 7.65
N LEU A 593 18.98 -14.52 6.80
CA LEU A 593 17.66 -13.98 7.15
C LEU A 593 16.53 -14.80 6.52
N ALA A 594 15.32 -14.64 7.07
CA ALA A 594 14.12 -15.13 6.44
C ALA A 594 13.80 -14.25 5.22
N PRO A 595 13.46 -14.84 4.07
CA PRO A 595 13.06 -14.08 2.89
C PRO A 595 11.68 -13.46 3.09
N ALA A 596 11.44 -12.33 2.46
CA ALA A 596 10.10 -11.76 2.38
C ALA A 596 9.20 -12.64 1.49
N CYS A 597 9.68 -13.00 0.29
CA CYS A 597 8.93 -13.81 -0.67
C CYS A 597 9.73 -15.06 -1.09
N ARG A 598 9.01 -16.14 -1.42
CA ARG A 598 9.53 -17.37 -2.03
C ARG A 598 8.69 -17.75 -3.23
N GLY A 599 9.34 -18.14 -4.31
CA GLY A 599 8.67 -18.55 -5.53
C GLY A 599 9.65 -18.77 -6.65
N PRO A 600 9.32 -19.60 -7.65
CA PRO A 600 10.28 -20.02 -8.67
C PRO A 600 11.02 -18.87 -9.37
N GLU A 601 10.29 -17.86 -9.83
CA GLU A 601 10.87 -16.74 -10.58
C GLU A 601 11.52 -15.71 -9.65
N PHE A 602 10.96 -15.50 -8.46
CA PHE A 602 11.59 -14.63 -7.45
C PHE A 602 12.94 -15.19 -6.97
N ASP A 603 12.98 -16.50 -6.69
CA ASP A 603 14.19 -17.23 -6.28
C ASP A 603 15.24 -17.26 -7.40
N ARG A 604 14.82 -17.46 -8.67
CA ARG A 604 15.71 -17.37 -9.84
C ARG A 604 16.30 -15.98 -10.02
N LEU A 605 15.50 -14.92 -9.86
CA LEU A 605 16.00 -13.54 -9.90
C LEU A 605 17.03 -13.30 -8.78
N GLY A 606 16.74 -13.71 -7.55
CA GLY A 606 17.66 -13.59 -6.42
C GLY A 606 18.98 -14.33 -6.65
N ALA A 607 18.92 -15.55 -7.20
CA ALA A 607 20.11 -16.31 -7.58
C ALA A 607 20.94 -15.61 -8.66
N ALA A 608 20.30 -15.08 -9.70
CA ALA A 608 20.99 -14.37 -10.78
C ALA A 608 21.67 -13.09 -10.27
N LEU A 609 20.98 -12.30 -9.44
CA LEU A 609 21.53 -11.11 -8.80
C LEU A 609 22.72 -11.44 -7.90
N GLY A 610 22.59 -12.44 -7.02
CA GLY A 610 23.68 -12.88 -6.14
C GLY A 610 24.88 -13.43 -6.91
N GLY A 611 24.64 -14.16 -8.01
CA GLY A 611 25.69 -14.67 -8.88
C GLY A 611 26.44 -13.55 -9.62
N TYR A 612 25.74 -12.53 -10.11
CA TYR A 612 26.36 -11.33 -10.69
C TYR A 612 27.22 -10.59 -9.66
N ILE A 613 26.67 -10.31 -8.48
CA ILE A 613 27.40 -9.65 -7.38
C ILE A 613 28.66 -10.44 -7.02
N GLY A 614 28.58 -11.77 -6.87
CA GLY A 614 29.72 -12.61 -6.53
C GLY A 614 30.81 -12.66 -7.59
N ARG A 615 30.47 -12.50 -8.88
CA ARG A 615 31.47 -12.42 -9.97
C ARG A 615 32.17 -11.05 -10.01
N CYS A 616 31.44 -9.97 -9.77
CA CYS A 616 32.00 -8.62 -9.77
C CYS A 616 32.74 -8.26 -8.47
N ALA A 617 32.33 -8.86 -7.34
CA ALA A 617 32.92 -8.65 -6.02
C ALA A 617 33.06 -10.01 -5.29
N PRO A 618 34.14 -10.77 -5.55
CA PRO A 618 34.35 -12.10 -4.99
C PRO A 618 34.28 -12.20 -3.46
N GLU A 619 34.62 -11.13 -2.75
CA GLU A 619 34.52 -11.06 -1.29
C GLU A 619 33.08 -11.10 -0.76
N ALA A 620 32.12 -10.71 -1.60
CA ALA A 620 30.69 -10.81 -1.30
C ALA A 620 30.09 -12.14 -1.78
N ALA A 621 30.84 -12.95 -2.53
CA ALA A 621 30.33 -14.19 -3.11
C ALA A 621 29.87 -15.18 -2.03
N GLY A 622 28.74 -15.84 -2.30
CA GLY A 622 28.18 -16.84 -1.39
C GLY A 622 27.54 -16.27 -0.11
N ALA A 623 27.44 -14.95 0.05
CA ALA A 623 26.70 -14.37 1.16
C ALA A 623 25.22 -14.82 1.12
N PRO A 624 24.67 -15.35 2.23
CA PRO A 624 23.26 -15.77 2.28
C PRO A 624 22.29 -14.59 2.27
N THR A 625 22.75 -13.38 2.61
CA THR A 625 21.90 -12.19 2.68
C THR A 625 22.62 -10.96 2.13
N TYR A 626 21.93 -10.16 1.31
CA TYR A 626 22.36 -8.85 0.83
C TYR A 626 21.40 -7.76 1.30
N GLY A 627 21.94 -6.66 1.82
CA GLY A 627 21.20 -5.48 2.23
C GLY A 627 21.35 -4.36 1.21
N ILE A 628 20.22 -3.74 0.87
CA ILE A 628 20.16 -2.59 -0.04
C ILE A 628 19.89 -1.34 0.80
N ASP A 629 20.85 -0.40 0.80
CA ASP A 629 20.66 0.91 1.41
C ASP A 629 20.03 1.86 0.39
N THR A 630 18.86 2.42 0.68
CA THR A 630 18.23 3.42 -0.21
C THR A 630 18.79 4.83 -0.02
N ARG A 631 19.73 5.00 0.93
CA ARG A 631 20.35 6.29 1.29
C ARG A 631 19.30 7.37 1.54
N GLY A 632 18.35 7.01 2.40
CA GLY A 632 17.21 7.86 2.75
C GLY A 632 16.28 8.13 1.57
N GLY A 633 15.99 7.13 0.73
CA GLY A 633 15.11 7.32 -0.43
C GLY A 633 15.73 8.16 -1.57
N THR A 634 17.06 8.19 -1.65
CA THR A 634 17.79 8.79 -2.78
C THR A 634 17.95 7.75 -3.89
N GLU A 635 18.82 6.77 -3.66
CA GLU A 635 19.19 5.69 -4.57
C GLU A 635 20.10 4.74 -3.78
N LEU A 636 20.33 3.52 -4.29
CA LEU A 636 21.41 2.69 -3.78
C LEU A 636 22.80 3.32 -4.07
N PRO A 637 23.87 2.96 -3.34
CA PRO A 637 25.21 3.47 -3.61
C PRO A 637 25.66 3.16 -5.04
N ARG A 638 26.18 4.16 -5.77
CA ARG A 638 26.67 4.01 -7.15
C ARG A 638 28.15 4.34 -7.30
N THR A 639 28.76 4.92 -6.27
CA THR A 639 30.17 5.31 -6.26
C THR A 639 30.85 4.83 -4.98
N ALA A 640 32.18 4.81 -4.97
CA ALA A 640 32.97 4.42 -3.80
C ALA A 640 32.64 5.28 -2.56
N ALA A 641 32.45 6.59 -2.73
CA ALA A 641 32.12 7.50 -1.63
C ALA A 641 30.74 7.18 -1.05
N GLU A 642 29.75 6.93 -1.91
CA GLU A 642 28.40 6.56 -1.48
C GLU A 642 28.39 5.20 -0.78
N LEU A 643 29.17 4.23 -1.27
CA LEU A 643 29.28 2.90 -0.64
C LEU A 643 29.99 2.98 0.71
N LEU A 644 31.02 3.83 0.82
CA LEU A 644 31.71 4.12 2.08
C LEU A 644 30.75 4.75 3.09
N GLU A 645 29.90 5.69 2.66
CA GLU A 645 28.87 6.31 3.49
C GLU A 645 27.91 5.26 4.06
N SER A 646 27.36 4.41 3.19
CA SER A 646 26.44 3.33 3.57
C SER A 646 27.11 2.30 4.47
N GLY A 647 28.29 1.80 4.12
CA GLY A 647 29.00 0.84 4.96
C GLY A 647 29.40 1.42 6.32
N CYS A 648 29.73 2.70 6.42
CA CYS A 648 29.90 3.35 7.72
C CYS A 648 28.59 3.48 8.51
N ARG A 649 27.46 3.78 7.85
CA ARG A 649 26.13 3.90 8.48
C ARG A 649 25.66 2.58 9.09
N TYR A 650 26.00 1.45 8.47
CA TYR A 650 25.60 0.10 8.91
C TYR A 650 26.76 -0.74 9.42
N GLU A 651 27.85 -0.11 9.87
CA GLU A 651 28.97 -0.77 10.56
C GLU A 651 29.57 -1.95 9.79
N ALA A 652 29.75 -1.78 8.47
CA ALA A 652 30.38 -2.77 7.61
C ALA A 652 31.82 -3.03 8.04
N SER A 653 32.24 -4.29 8.09
CA SER A 653 33.58 -4.70 8.55
C SER A 653 34.68 -4.35 7.54
N SER A 654 34.37 -4.36 6.25
CA SER A 654 35.29 -4.00 5.16
C SER A 654 34.54 -3.45 3.95
N PHE A 655 35.28 -2.79 3.06
CA PHE A 655 34.77 -2.11 1.87
C PHE A 655 35.51 -2.62 0.64
N VAL A 656 34.76 -2.97 -0.41
CA VAL A 656 35.28 -3.42 -1.70
C VAL A 656 34.58 -2.63 -2.81
N PHE A 657 35.33 -1.90 -3.63
CA PHE A 657 34.78 -1.15 -4.76
C PHE A 657 35.70 -1.26 -5.97
N ASP A 658 35.18 -1.72 -7.12
CA ASP A 658 35.95 -1.96 -8.35
C ASP A 658 37.25 -2.77 -8.08
N GLY A 659 37.14 -3.83 -7.28
CA GLY A 659 38.26 -4.70 -6.88
C GLY A 659 39.24 -4.10 -5.87
N ARG A 660 39.03 -2.86 -5.41
CA ARG A 660 39.87 -2.23 -4.38
C ARG A 660 39.30 -2.44 -3.00
N ARG A 661 40.14 -2.91 -2.08
CA ARG A 661 39.76 -3.16 -0.68
C ARG A 661 40.22 -2.02 0.23
N LEU A 662 39.33 -1.62 1.14
CA LEU A 662 39.58 -0.68 2.22
C LEU A 662 39.05 -1.26 3.54
N THR A 663 39.84 -1.15 4.60
CA THR A 663 39.41 -1.45 5.97
C THR A 663 39.58 -0.19 6.79
N LEU A 664 38.54 0.17 7.56
CA LEU A 664 38.57 1.33 8.43
C LEU A 664 38.70 0.92 9.89
N THR A 665 39.63 1.55 10.58
CA THR A 665 39.75 1.53 12.05
C THR A 665 38.63 2.36 12.70
N ASP A 666 38.33 2.12 13.98
CA ASP A 666 37.30 2.89 14.70
C ASP A 666 37.57 4.40 14.73
N PRO A 667 38.82 4.88 14.92
CA PRO A 667 39.14 6.30 14.82
C PRO A 667 38.83 6.88 13.42
N GLU A 668 39.11 6.13 12.35
CA GLU A 668 38.81 6.58 10.98
C GLU A 668 37.30 6.62 10.72
N ARG A 669 36.54 5.63 11.20
CA ARG A 669 35.07 5.64 11.13
C ARG A 669 34.49 6.84 11.86
N ARG A 670 34.98 7.12 13.06
CA ARG A 670 34.56 8.29 13.84
C ARG A 670 34.89 9.60 13.13
N ARG A 671 36.11 9.72 12.59
CA ARG A 671 36.52 10.90 11.80
C ARG A 671 35.63 11.09 10.58
N LEU A 672 35.34 10.02 9.83
CA LEU A 672 34.46 10.06 8.68
C LEU A 672 33.05 10.50 9.06
N ARG A 673 32.46 9.94 10.13
CA ARG A 673 31.14 10.34 10.63
C ARG A 673 31.08 11.84 10.94
N LEU A 674 32.09 12.38 11.62
CA LEU A 674 32.16 13.79 11.99
C LEU A 674 32.42 14.73 10.80
N SER A 675 33.10 14.24 9.75
CA SER A 675 33.40 15.01 8.53
C SER A 675 32.26 15.06 7.51
N ARG A 676 31.16 14.32 7.73
CA ARG A 676 30.01 14.33 6.82
C ARG A 676 29.40 15.72 6.77
N ARG A 677 28.99 16.15 5.58
CA ARG A 677 28.24 17.38 5.38
C ARG A 677 26.78 17.17 5.73
N VAL A 678 26.20 18.20 6.34
CA VAL A 678 24.79 18.28 6.71
C VAL A 678 24.16 19.36 5.84
N ARG A 679 23.01 19.05 5.25
CA ARG A 679 22.20 20.03 4.51
C ARG A 679 20.72 19.76 4.71
N LEU A 680 19.87 20.72 4.34
CA LEU A 680 18.42 20.47 4.28
C LEU A 680 18.12 19.33 3.30
N GLY A 681 17.12 18.51 3.65
CA GLY A 681 16.73 17.37 2.85
C GLY A 681 16.17 17.79 1.49
N ASP A 682 16.53 17.05 0.44
CA ASP A 682 16.11 17.37 -0.94
C ASP A 682 14.57 17.33 -1.12
N GLY A 683 13.88 16.53 -0.31
CA GLY A 683 12.43 16.39 -0.29
C GLY A 683 11.70 17.41 0.58
N LEU A 684 12.42 18.25 1.33
CA LEU A 684 11.83 19.34 2.09
C LEU A 684 11.34 20.42 1.13
N ASP A 685 10.08 20.83 1.27
CA ASP A 685 9.51 21.97 0.55
C ASP A 685 9.84 23.26 1.32
N ARG A 686 9.47 23.29 2.61
CA ARG A 686 9.69 24.45 3.48
C ARG A 686 9.53 24.12 4.95
N ILE A 687 10.00 25.02 5.80
CA ILE A 687 9.64 25.07 7.22
C ILE A 687 8.55 26.14 7.38
N ALA A 688 7.38 25.75 7.90
CA ALA A 688 6.22 26.62 8.06
C ALA A 688 5.93 26.88 9.54
N ARG A 689 5.54 28.11 9.86
CA ARG A 689 5.00 28.46 11.18
C ARG A 689 3.51 28.11 11.24
N THR A 690 3.10 27.44 12.32
CA THR A 690 1.71 27.08 12.60
C THR A 690 1.28 27.68 13.95
N PRO A 691 -0.03 27.64 14.30
CA PRO A 691 -0.48 28.03 15.64
C PRO A 691 0.16 27.20 16.77
N HIS A 692 0.64 25.99 16.46
CA HIS A 692 1.20 25.04 17.43
C HIS A 692 2.74 24.99 17.43
N GLY A 693 3.43 25.83 16.63
CA GLY A 693 4.88 25.88 16.56
C GLY A 693 5.40 25.97 15.13
N PHE A 694 6.42 25.18 14.80
CA PHE A 694 6.96 25.07 13.46
C PHE A 694 6.82 23.64 12.96
N GLU A 695 6.66 23.47 11.66
CA GLU A 695 6.63 22.16 11.02
C GLU A 695 7.45 22.16 9.72
N ALA A 696 8.17 21.09 9.47
CA ALA A 696 8.75 20.80 8.18
C ALA A 696 7.66 20.23 7.26
N ARG A 697 7.47 20.86 6.09
CA ARG A 697 6.57 20.39 5.04
C ARG A 697 7.37 19.82 3.89
N PHE A 698 6.93 18.68 3.38
CA PHE A 698 7.61 17.95 2.33
C PHE A 698 6.93 18.16 0.98
N LYS A 699 7.70 17.98 -0.09
CA LYS A 699 7.20 18.11 -1.46
C LYS A 699 6.11 17.07 -1.77
N ARG A 700 6.28 15.81 -1.32
CA ARG A 700 5.35 14.68 -1.54
C ARG A 700 5.35 13.66 -0.40
N TYR A 701 4.30 12.82 -0.33
CA TYR A 701 4.09 11.63 0.51
C TYR A 701 4.14 11.76 2.03
N ARG A 702 5.08 12.55 2.59
CA ARG A 702 5.27 12.64 4.04
C ARG A 702 4.31 13.66 4.66
N PRO A 703 3.68 13.32 5.79
CA PRO A 703 2.93 14.30 6.56
C PRO A 703 3.89 15.38 7.10
N PRO A 704 3.38 16.57 7.46
CA PRO A 704 4.18 17.58 8.13
C PRO A 704 4.85 17.01 9.39
N TYR A 705 6.14 17.33 9.58
CA TYR A 705 6.91 16.89 10.73
C TYR A 705 7.04 18.05 11.73
N PRO A 706 6.53 17.91 12.97
CA PRO A 706 6.62 18.98 13.96
C PRO A 706 8.08 19.20 14.39
N LEU A 707 8.49 20.46 14.49
CA LEU A 707 9.83 20.87 14.90
C LEU A 707 9.76 21.56 16.25
N ASP A 708 10.52 21.05 17.21
CA ASP A 708 10.70 21.70 18.50
C ASP A 708 11.76 22.83 18.43
N THR A 709 11.94 23.54 19.54
CA THR A 709 12.89 24.66 19.61
C THR A 709 14.35 24.22 19.42
N ALA A 710 14.71 23.01 19.85
CA ALA A 710 16.07 22.50 19.69
C ALA A 710 16.36 22.15 18.22
N ALA A 711 15.40 21.52 17.54
CA ALA A 711 15.46 21.23 16.11
C ALA A 711 15.64 22.51 15.29
N LEU A 712 14.87 23.56 15.57
CA LEU A 712 15.00 24.84 14.86
C LEU A 712 16.37 25.47 15.05
N ARG A 713 16.88 25.53 16.29
CA ARG A 713 18.23 26.07 16.56
C ARG A 713 19.32 25.29 15.84
N LEU A 714 19.14 23.98 15.68
CA LEU A 714 20.07 23.15 14.95
C LEU A 714 19.97 23.42 13.44
N LEU A 715 18.77 23.53 12.89
CA LEU A 715 18.52 23.83 11.48
C LEU A 715 19.06 25.22 11.09
N ASP A 716 18.97 26.22 11.98
CA ASP A 716 19.51 27.58 11.77
C ASP A 716 21.05 27.59 11.62
N ARG A 717 21.73 26.53 12.06
CA ARG A 717 23.19 26.38 11.96
C ARG A 717 23.65 25.63 10.71
N ILE A 718 22.73 25.07 9.94
CA ILE A 718 23.06 24.35 8.71
C ILE A 718 23.21 25.38 7.60
N ASP A 719 24.45 25.77 7.32
CA ASP A 719 24.79 26.33 6.02
C ASP A 719 25.05 25.17 5.03
N GLY A 720 24.91 25.41 3.72
CA GLY A 720 25.00 24.35 2.69
C GLY A 720 26.35 23.61 2.59
N GLY A 721 27.28 23.84 3.53
CA GLY A 721 28.58 23.16 3.64
C GLY A 721 28.92 22.65 5.04
N SER A 722 28.08 22.86 6.05
CA SER A 722 28.38 22.54 7.45
C SER A 722 28.63 21.05 7.64
N THR A 723 29.62 20.70 8.45
CA THR A 723 29.91 19.31 8.85
C THR A 723 29.15 18.91 10.10
N VAL A 724 28.98 17.60 10.32
CA VAL A 724 28.42 17.07 11.58
C VAL A 724 29.20 17.58 12.78
N ALA A 725 30.52 17.70 12.68
CA ALA A 725 31.36 18.29 13.71
C ALA A 725 30.97 19.74 14.02
N GLU A 726 30.90 20.62 13.01
CA GLU A 726 30.57 22.03 13.19
C GLU A 726 29.16 22.22 13.75
N VAL A 727 28.18 21.42 13.28
CA VAL A 727 26.79 21.50 13.78
C VAL A 727 26.66 20.94 15.20
N ALA A 728 27.32 19.82 15.51
CA ALA A 728 27.14 19.14 16.79
C ALA A 728 28.08 19.62 17.92
N ILE A 729 29.31 20.05 17.59
CA ILE A 729 30.38 20.31 18.58
C ILE A 729 30.47 21.80 18.94
N ASP A 730 30.32 22.72 17.98
CA ASP A 730 30.46 24.17 18.26
C ASP A 730 29.23 24.79 18.96
N GLY A 731 28.22 23.97 19.30
CA GLY A 731 27.05 24.39 20.05
C GLY A 731 27.18 23.97 21.51
N ALA A 732 27.72 24.86 22.36
CA ALA A 732 27.98 24.60 23.78
C ALA A 732 26.76 24.09 24.58
N ASP A 733 25.53 24.25 24.07
CA ASP A 733 24.28 23.94 24.78
C ASP A 733 23.66 22.56 24.48
N LEU A 734 24.05 21.85 23.40
CA LEU A 734 23.38 20.60 22.99
C LEU A 734 24.23 19.33 23.16
N GLY A 735 25.56 19.41 23.11
CA GLY A 735 26.46 18.29 23.37
C GLY A 735 26.09 16.99 22.61
N GLU A 736 26.06 15.84 23.31
CA GLU A 736 25.66 14.55 22.73
C GLU A 736 24.21 14.51 22.20
N GLN A 737 23.33 15.40 22.68
CA GLN A 737 21.95 15.47 22.19
C GLN A 737 21.88 15.97 20.74
N ALA A 738 22.87 16.74 20.28
CA ALA A 738 22.91 17.24 18.91
C ALA A 738 23.04 16.11 17.87
N LEU A 739 23.85 15.08 18.16
CA LEU A 739 23.98 13.92 17.27
C LEU A 739 22.68 13.12 17.20
N ALA A 740 22.03 12.89 18.33
CA ALA A 740 20.73 12.20 18.36
C ALA A 740 19.64 12.99 17.61
N LEU A 741 19.69 14.33 17.70
CA LEU A 741 18.77 15.21 16.99
C LEU A 741 19.03 15.23 15.48
N LEU A 742 20.30 15.26 15.05
CA LEU A 742 20.67 15.09 13.64
C LEU A 742 20.17 13.75 13.10
N ASP A 743 20.43 12.65 13.81
CA ASP A 743 19.97 11.32 13.42
C ASP A 743 18.42 11.27 13.31
N ALA A 744 17.70 11.92 14.24
CA ALA A 744 16.24 12.03 14.20
C ALA A 744 15.74 12.86 13.02
N LEU A 745 16.38 14.00 12.72
CA LEU A 745 16.04 14.86 11.58
C LEU A 745 16.37 14.19 10.24
N GLU A 746 17.45 13.42 10.15
CA GLU A 746 17.80 12.63 8.97
C GLU A 746 16.78 11.52 8.74
N ALA A 747 16.39 10.78 9.80
CA ALA A 747 15.32 9.78 9.72
C ALA A 747 13.96 10.40 9.30
N ALA A 748 13.68 11.62 9.76
CA ALA A 748 12.53 12.41 9.36
C ALA A 748 12.65 12.99 7.94
N ALA A 749 13.81 12.87 7.28
CA ALA A 749 14.16 13.45 5.97
C ALA A 749 14.14 14.99 5.95
N VAL A 750 14.20 15.64 7.12
CA VAL A 750 14.29 17.11 7.24
C VAL A 750 15.69 17.57 6.83
N ILE A 751 16.72 16.78 7.15
CA ILE A 751 18.10 17.00 6.73
C ILE A 751 18.61 15.78 5.97
N LYS A 752 19.74 15.96 5.29
CA LYS A 752 20.54 14.90 4.69
C LYS A 752 21.97 15.01 5.18
N VAL A 753 22.56 13.86 5.49
CA VAL A 753 23.95 13.74 5.92
C VAL A 753 24.72 12.89 4.90
N GLU A 754 25.73 13.45 4.25
CA GLU A 754 26.49 12.76 3.19
C GLU A 754 28.00 13.05 3.27
N LEU A 755 28.82 12.19 2.68
CA LEU A 755 30.25 12.47 2.53
C LEU A 755 30.44 13.55 1.45
N GLY A 756 31.22 14.59 1.77
CA GLY A 756 31.37 15.78 0.93
C GLY A 756 32.70 15.91 0.21
#